data_AF-A0AAJ2A372-F1
#
_entry.id   AF-A0AAJ2A372-F1
#
_cell.length_a   1.000
_cell.length_b   1.000
_cell.length_c   1.000
_cell.angle_alpha   90.00
_cell.angle_beta   90.00
_cell.angle_gamma   90.00
#
_symmetry.space_group_name_H-M   'P 1'
#
loop_
_entity.id
_entity.type
_entity.pdbx_description
1 polymer ?
#
loop_
_entity_poly.entity_id
_entity_poly.type
_entity_poly.pdbx_seq_one_letter_code
_entity_poly.pdbx_strand_id
1 'polypeptide(L)'
;MDTNTQPITGKESLWGNYQPSQSQLKLINASPTFISDVHTASDRIDSGAYKPIAIKSDSGVYYDPANKRVVLTPDFRNGEDTEQMGTLSHELGHFLDDPAERSFAKDYGVNPRDPDAHNQAATLYIRAQTVAEANQWKIAREVEQNTATPGNPGTKLSGGASAWTGPEFDAVYAKYRDTGLTDSQLQHRLTTSVMGTFAGVPSDMGAGSEYNVDGSMSGAAPIEPGQPTVRYESDANGKINSMTEEWPSGDKSTQTFKDGKRVQSQTVDSQGKPLRTVDYSNYGPDGSYRIDVKDGSGKTIQRSDFNGDGSGIERGFHGDGSRLETTFGPSKSDAASFGAQSPTKLMTQYDAQGREMQKDYFDPDQGINTNQVVTRADGSKTMYSFNDQEKVGLQNDYDAKGNPVDTYRYDSGSGKVSSHTHFNEDGSRTLDSIDAGGKATRMTATNDGQRSTAQPATFSAAEQQALKEHGERASKIVPPQPVGADTALGNQRTYFDPASNRLTNQDIKEPDGSTTSYAYNSMNLVGYEQHFDPNGRIVSSKHYPPHDSPDVITQYAPDGSRQVMRPNNGQPTIEHYNADGQLTQKQSLLDAGFRTDNYDAQAGRVVNTNMRNKDGSYSDYAYNDLGNVGAKFDYDSKGKAVSSVAFDRNENSGTITAVNYNADGGRDVTKTNSAGTTVRSIGGEGRNSNTQSRPMTSADRASLNQWMWGAGMTPGRGANEQETQGQTQTQTQAQTQTQTQTQTQTQTQTQTQAQTQTQAQPQAQAQPQPQAQPESGSNAGASVDQSTAASLNDAAEDTSSGDDA
;
A
#
# COMPACT_ATOMS: atom_id res chain seq x y z
N MET A 1 -8.57 -13.16 -48.24
CA MET A 1 -8.02 -14.04 -49.30
C MET A 1 -8.92 -15.27 -49.39
N ASP A 2 -9.01 -15.95 -50.53
CA ASP A 2 -9.69 -17.26 -50.59
C ASP A 2 -8.80 -18.36 -50.02
N THR A 3 -8.87 -18.54 -48.70
CA THR A 3 -8.34 -19.73 -48.02
C THR A 3 -9.52 -20.54 -47.50
N ASN A 4 -9.81 -21.66 -48.16
CA ASN A 4 -10.92 -22.55 -47.82
C ASN A 4 -10.56 -23.41 -46.60
N THR A 5 -10.40 -22.75 -45.45
CA THR A 5 -10.03 -23.36 -44.16
C THR A 5 -11.08 -24.37 -43.72
N GLN A 6 -10.63 -25.55 -43.29
CA GLN A 6 -11.55 -26.62 -42.88
C GLN A 6 -12.38 -26.17 -41.67
N PRO A 7 -13.70 -26.44 -41.65
CA PRO A 7 -14.53 -26.07 -40.51
C PRO A 7 -14.15 -26.89 -39.27
N ILE A 8 -14.22 -26.24 -38.11
CA ILE A 8 -13.93 -26.85 -36.80
C ILE A 8 -15.03 -27.84 -36.44
N THR A 9 -14.64 -29.04 -35.99
CA THR A 9 -15.52 -30.20 -35.81
C THR A 9 -15.67 -30.67 -34.36
N GLY A 10 -14.88 -30.14 -33.43
CA GLY A 10 -14.81 -30.60 -32.04
C GLY A 10 -13.91 -31.83 -31.87
N LYS A 11 -12.97 -32.05 -32.80
CA LYS A 11 -12.01 -33.18 -32.81
C LYS A 11 -10.55 -32.75 -32.93
N GLU A 12 -10.33 -31.46 -33.06
CA GLU A 12 -9.02 -30.83 -33.20
C GLU A 12 -8.24 -30.95 -31.88
N SER A 13 -6.92 -31.15 -31.96
CA SER A 13 -6.09 -31.53 -30.80
C SER A 13 -6.07 -30.51 -29.66
N LEU A 14 -6.47 -29.26 -29.92
CA LEU A 14 -6.77 -28.24 -28.91
C LEU A 14 -7.69 -28.75 -27.79
N TRP A 15 -8.76 -29.46 -28.11
CA TRP A 15 -9.88 -29.65 -27.17
C TRP A 15 -9.56 -30.55 -25.96
N GLY A 16 -8.73 -31.58 -26.15
CA GLY A 16 -8.35 -32.50 -25.08
C GLY A 16 -9.55 -33.15 -24.39
N ASN A 17 -9.83 -32.73 -23.15
CA ASN A 17 -10.98 -33.20 -22.35
C ASN A 17 -12.20 -32.24 -22.39
N TYR A 18 -12.06 -31.07 -23.00
CA TYR A 18 -13.20 -30.22 -23.36
C TYR A 18 -13.92 -30.80 -24.58
N GLN A 19 -15.22 -30.56 -24.67
CA GLN A 19 -16.05 -31.00 -25.80
C GLN A 19 -16.99 -29.85 -26.15
N PRO A 20 -16.69 -29.07 -27.22
CA PRO A 20 -17.48 -27.90 -27.55
C PRO A 20 -18.90 -28.28 -27.99
N SER A 21 -19.87 -27.46 -27.59
CA SER A 21 -21.28 -27.64 -27.94
C SER A 21 -21.52 -27.40 -29.44
N GLN A 22 -22.64 -27.90 -29.98
CA GLN A 22 -23.03 -27.65 -31.38
C GLN A 22 -23.42 -26.19 -31.66
N SER A 23 -23.63 -25.37 -30.63
CA SER A 23 -23.79 -23.91 -30.75
C SER A 23 -22.43 -23.21 -30.68
N GLN A 24 -21.53 -23.61 -29.77
CA GLN A 24 -20.14 -23.14 -29.71
C GLN A 24 -19.41 -23.38 -31.04
N LEU A 25 -19.53 -24.59 -31.60
CA LEU A 25 -18.97 -24.91 -32.93
C LEU A 25 -19.55 -24.04 -34.05
N LYS A 26 -20.79 -23.54 -33.95
CA LYS A 26 -21.33 -22.57 -34.94
C LYS A 26 -20.73 -21.18 -34.75
N LEU A 27 -20.50 -20.74 -33.51
CA LEU A 27 -19.85 -19.46 -33.23
C LEU A 27 -18.39 -19.46 -33.71
N ILE A 28 -17.63 -20.52 -33.41
CA ILE A 28 -16.27 -20.71 -33.91
C ILE A 28 -16.25 -20.69 -35.45
N ASN A 29 -17.12 -21.47 -36.10
CA ASN A 29 -17.19 -21.53 -37.56
C ASN A 29 -17.78 -20.26 -38.22
N ALA A 30 -18.24 -19.27 -37.46
CA ALA A 30 -18.66 -17.97 -37.98
C ALA A 30 -17.51 -16.95 -38.06
N SER A 31 -16.32 -17.26 -37.54
CA SER A 31 -15.13 -16.40 -37.64
C SER A 31 -13.98 -17.13 -38.34
N PRO A 32 -13.56 -16.68 -39.54
CA PRO A 32 -12.33 -17.16 -40.18
C PRO A 32 -11.08 -17.05 -39.30
N THR A 33 -10.98 -16.02 -38.45
CA THR A 33 -9.91 -15.91 -37.46
C THR A 33 -9.98 -17.03 -36.42
N PHE A 34 -11.15 -17.26 -35.81
CA PHE A 34 -11.31 -18.32 -34.80
C PHE A 34 -11.04 -19.72 -35.37
N ILE A 35 -11.43 -19.98 -36.63
CA ILE A 35 -11.06 -21.21 -37.34
C ILE A 35 -9.53 -21.32 -37.48
N SER A 36 -8.86 -20.25 -37.91
CA SER A 36 -7.39 -20.20 -38.05
C SER A 36 -6.67 -20.43 -36.72
N ASP A 37 -7.18 -19.84 -35.63
CA ASP A 37 -6.62 -19.92 -34.29
C ASP A 37 -6.70 -21.34 -33.72
N VAL A 38 -7.86 -22.01 -33.86
CA VAL A 38 -8.04 -23.40 -33.39
C VAL A 38 -7.14 -24.38 -34.14
N HIS A 39 -6.96 -24.21 -35.46
CA HIS A 39 -6.00 -25.00 -36.23
C HIS A 39 -4.55 -24.72 -35.81
N THR A 40 -4.16 -23.45 -35.72
CA THR A 40 -2.80 -23.05 -35.31
C THR A 40 -2.46 -23.54 -33.89
N ALA A 41 -3.43 -23.52 -32.98
CA ALA A 41 -3.27 -24.05 -31.64
C ALA A 41 -3.16 -25.59 -31.62
N SER A 42 -3.88 -26.28 -32.52
CA SER A 42 -3.80 -27.74 -32.67
C SER A 42 -2.46 -28.17 -33.28
N ASP A 43 -1.94 -27.48 -34.31
CA ASP A 43 -0.60 -27.72 -34.87
C ASP A 43 0.49 -27.57 -33.79
N ARG A 44 0.36 -26.57 -32.91
CA ARG A 44 1.24 -26.35 -31.74
C ARG A 44 1.18 -27.48 -30.70
N ILE A 45 0.09 -28.23 -30.65
CA ILE A 45 -0.12 -29.36 -29.74
C ILE A 45 0.34 -30.68 -30.37
N ASP A 46 0.03 -30.91 -31.65
CA ASP A 46 0.45 -32.11 -32.39
C ASP A 46 1.98 -32.15 -32.60
N SER A 47 2.63 -30.98 -32.68
CA SER A 47 4.09 -30.84 -32.63
C SER A 47 4.69 -30.99 -31.22
N GLY A 48 3.87 -31.14 -30.18
CA GLY A 48 4.29 -31.32 -28.79
C GLY A 48 4.84 -30.06 -28.11
N ALA A 49 4.72 -28.89 -28.72
CA ALA A 49 5.25 -27.64 -28.18
C ALA A 49 4.36 -27.01 -27.09
N TYR A 50 3.05 -27.31 -27.12
CA TYR A 50 1.98 -26.85 -26.23
C TYR A 50 1.12 -28.04 -25.78
N LYS A 51 0.22 -27.85 -24.81
CA LYS A 51 -0.68 -28.90 -24.29
C LYS A 51 -2.15 -28.57 -24.59
N PRO A 52 -3.04 -29.58 -24.75
CA PRO A 52 -4.48 -29.37 -24.89
C PRO A 52 -5.12 -28.61 -23.72
N ILE A 53 -6.33 -28.10 -23.96
CA ILE A 53 -7.18 -27.48 -22.94
C ILE A 53 -7.34 -28.43 -21.74
N ALA A 54 -7.05 -27.90 -20.55
CA ALA A 54 -7.27 -28.59 -19.29
C ALA A 54 -8.51 -28.06 -18.58
N ILE A 55 -9.25 -28.97 -17.93
CA ILE A 55 -10.30 -28.59 -16.97
C ILE A 55 -9.74 -28.87 -15.57
N LYS A 56 -9.77 -27.87 -14.70
CA LYS A 56 -9.33 -27.95 -13.31
C LYS A 56 -10.39 -27.35 -12.39
N SER A 57 -10.37 -27.67 -11.10
CA SER A 57 -11.17 -27.00 -10.06
C SER A 57 -10.58 -25.65 -9.60
N ASP A 58 -9.79 -24.99 -10.45
CA ASP A 58 -9.21 -23.68 -10.18
C ASP A 58 -10.27 -22.60 -10.43
N SER A 59 -10.11 -21.42 -9.84
CA SER A 59 -10.95 -20.26 -10.08
C SER A 59 -10.67 -19.65 -11.46
N GLY A 60 -11.72 -19.50 -12.29
CA GLY A 60 -11.68 -18.75 -13.55
C GLY A 60 -11.28 -19.53 -14.81
N VAL A 61 -11.03 -18.78 -15.87
CA VAL A 61 -10.54 -19.24 -17.17
C VAL A 61 -9.28 -18.44 -17.45
N TYR A 62 -8.19 -19.10 -17.84
CA TYR A 62 -6.90 -18.44 -17.99
C TYR A 62 -5.90 -19.25 -18.84
N TYR A 63 -4.97 -18.56 -19.50
CA TYR A 63 -3.77 -19.14 -20.08
C TYR A 63 -2.74 -19.47 -19.00
N ASP A 64 -2.25 -20.71 -18.98
CA ASP A 64 -1.25 -21.26 -18.06
C ASP A 64 0.10 -21.30 -18.79
N PRO A 65 0.91 -20.22 -18.80
CA PRO A 65 2.15 -20.13 -19.58
C PRO A 65 3.19 -21.16 -19.12
N ALA A 66 3.21 -21.50 -17.83
CA ALA A 66 4.09 -22.53 -17.28
C ALA A 66 3.80 -23.93 -17.86
N ASN A 67 2.54 -24.24 -18.19
CA ASN A 67 2.16 -25.49 -18.85
C ASN A 67 1.87 -25.37 -20.35
N LYS A 68 1.83 -24.15 -20.90
CA LYS A 68 1.51 -23.82 -22.29
C LYS A 68 0.15 -24.38 -22.74
N ARG A 69 -0.92 -23.97 -22.07
CA ARG A 69 -2.32 -24.39 -22.34
C ARG A 69 -3.31 -23.33 -21.87
N VAL A 70 -4.54 -23.39 -22.37
CA VAL A 70 -5.68 -22.76 -21.72
C VAL A 70 -6.23 -23.69 -20.63
N VAL A 71 -6.64 -23.11 -19.50
CA VAL A 71 -7.29 -23.77 -18.37
C VAL A 71 -8.72 -23.25 -18.24
N LEU A 72 -9.66 -24.18 -18.04
CA LEU A 72 -11.07 -23.88 -17.80
C LEU A 72 -11.49 -24.40 -16.40
N THR A 73 -12.20 -23.57 -15.63
CA THR A 73 -12.95 -24.03 -14.44
C THR A 73 -14.11 -24.97 -14.85
N PRO A 74 -14.62 -25.87 -14.00
CA PRO A 74 -15.64 -26.84 -14.40
C PRO A 74 -16.97 -26.16 -14.73
N ASP A 75 -17.27 -25.06 -14.01
CA ASP A 75 -18.48 -24.26 -14.16
C ASP A 75 -18.49 -23.38 -15.42
N PHE A 76 -17.38 -23.31 -16.18
CA PHE A 76 -17.35 -22.65 -17.48
C PHE A 76 -18.45 -23.17 -18.42
N ARG A 77 -18.79 -24.46 -18.33
CA ARG A 77 -19.86 -25.10 -19.11
C ARG A 77 -21.29 -24.62 -18.76
N ASN A 78 -21.45 -23.83 -17.69
CA ASN A 78 -22.74 -23.35 -17.20
C ASN A 78 -23.09 -21.92 -17.69
N GLY A 79 -22.12 -21.16 -18.21
CA GLY A 79 -22.34 -19.81 -18.77
C GLY A 79 -22.94 -19.83 -20.18
N GLU A 80 -23.29 -18.66 -20.73
CA GLU A 80 -23.83 -18.60 -22.10
C GLU A 80 -22.76 -18.95 -23.15
N ASP A 81 -23.13 -19.61 -24.25
CA ASP A 81 -22.18 -19.99 -25.31
C ASP A 81 -21.47 -18.78 -25.94
N THR A 82 -22.12 -17.62 -25.96
CA THR A 82 -21.59 -16.32 -26.42
C THR A 82 -20.54 -15.74 -25.49
N GLU A 83 -20.65 -16.00 -24.19
CA GLU A 83 -19.67 -15.63 -23.18
C GLU A 83 -18.50 -16.62 -23.16
N GLN A 84 -18.79 -17.93 -23.13
CA GLN A 84 -17.78 -18.99 -23.21
C GLN A 84 -16.87 -18.81 -24.43
N MET A 85 -17.44 -18.52 -25.60
CA MET A 85 -16.65 -18.36 -26.83
C MET A 85 -15.92 -17.00 -26.93
N GLY A 86 -16.41 -15.95 -26.26
CA GLY A 86 -15.67 -14.70 -26.12
C GLY A 86 -14.42 -14.90 -25.27
N THR A 87 -14.57 -15.37 -24.03
CA THR A 87 -13.44 -15.64 -23.12
C THR A 87 -12.47 -16.68 -23.69
N LEU A 88 -12.94 -17.73 -24.37
CA LEU A 88 -12.02 -18.68 -25.04
C LEU A 88 -11.20 -18.02 -26.15
N SER A 89 -11.76 -17.06 -26.90
CA SER A 89 -11.04 -16.35 -27.96
C SER A 89 -9.99 -15.36 -27.43
N HIS A 90 -10.18 -14.85 -26.20
CA HIS A 90 -9.18 -14.10 -25.43
C HIS A 90 -8.01 -15.00 -25.02
N GLU A 91 -8.27 -16.11 -24.33
CA GLU A 91 -7.20 -17.03 -23.89
C GLU A 91 -6.42 -17.68 -25.05
N LEU A 92 -7.07 -17.87 -26.19
CA LEU A 92 -6.37 -18.29 -27.41
C LEU A 92 -5.46 -17.20 -27.96
N GLY A 93 -5.78 -15.91 -27.76
CA GLY A 93 -4.89 -14.79 -28.06
C GLY A 93 -3.57 -14.89 -27.30
N HIS A 94 -3.61 -15.08 -25.97
CA HIS A 94 -2.41 -15.35 -25.16
C HIS A 94 -1.68 -16.62 -25.60
N PHE A 95 -2.40 -17.75 -25.77
CA PHE A 95 -1.81 -19.01 -26.22
C PHE A 95 -1.06 -18.86 -27.56
N LEU A 96 -1.54 -18.00 -28.45
CA LEU A 96 -0.96 -17.75 -29.76
C LEU A 96 0.18 -16.73 -29.72
N ASP A 97 0.07 -15.63 -28.95
CA ASP A 97 1.13 -14.62 -28.85
C ASP A 97 2.26 -14.98 -27.86
N ASP A 98 2.10 -15.98 -26.98
CA ASP A 98 3.10 -16.43 -25.99
C ASP A 98 4.60 -16.46 -26.47
N PRO A 99 4.95 -16.90 -27.70
CA PRO A 99 6.32 -16.77 -28.21
C PRO A 99 6.81 -15.31 -28.34
N ALA A 100 5.92 -14.41 -28.77
CA ALA A 100 6.16 -12.98 -28.90
C ALA A 100 6.02 -12.24 -27.57
N GLU A 101 5.09 -12.61 -26.68
CA GLU A 101 5.03 -12.13 -25.29
C GLU A 101 6.35 -12.42 -24.56
N ARG A 102 6.86 -13.66 -24.64
CA ARG A 102 8.16 -14.03 -24.04
C ARG A 102 9.36 -13.34 -24.72
N SER A 103 9.26 -13.01 -26.00
CA SER A 103 10.29 -12.18 -26.67
C SER A 103 10.21 -10.72 -26.23
N PHE A 104 9.00 -10.19 -26.00
CA PHE A 104 8.75 -8.83 -25.54
C PHE A 104 9.22 -8.65 -24.09
N ALA A 105 8.94 -9.61 -23.20
CA ALA A 105 9.46 -9.65 -21.84
C ALA A 105 11.01 -9.65 -21.79
N LYS A 106 11.68 -10.36 -22.72
CA LYS A 106 13.14 -10.33 -22.83
C LYS A 106 13.69 -8.98 -23.32
N ASP A 107 12.99 -8.32 -24.24
CA ASP A 107 13.39 -7.02 -24.77
C ASP A 107 13.14 -5.90 -23.73
N TYR A 108 11.97 -5.87 -23.09
CA TYR A 108 11.49 -4.74 -22.27
C TYR A 108 11.57 -4.98 -20.74
N GLY A 109 11.94 -6.16 -20.27
CA GLY A 109 12.09 -6.45 -18.83
C GLY A 109 13.33 -5.79 -18.19
N VAL A 110 13.19 -5.40 -16.92
CA VAL A 110 14.20 -4.75 -16.06
C VAL A 110 14.17 -5.31 -14.63
N ASN A 111 15.15 -4.92 -13.81
CA ASN A 111 15.22 -5.28 -12.39
C ASN A 111 14.13 -4.55 -11.58
N PRO A 112 13.41 -5.18 -10.62
CA PRO A 112 12.41 -4.48 -9.80
C PRO A 112 12.94 -3.32 -8.94
N ARG A 113 14.26 -3.25 -8.69
CA ARG A 113 14.92 -2.12 -7.99
C ARG A 113 15.29 -0.97 -8.93
N ASP A 114 15.08 -1.12 -10.24
CA ASP A 114 15.15 -0.01 -11.17
C ASP A 114 14.00 0.97 -10.87
N PRO A 115 14.27 2.28 -10.68
CA PRO A 115 13.28 3.23 -10.17
C PRO A 115 12.23 3.64 -11.21
N ASP A 116 12.29 3.09 -12.43
CA ASP A 116 11.26 3.20 -13.46
C ASP A 116 10.64 1.80 -13.80
N ALA A 117 10.86 0.76 -12.99
CA ALA A 117 10.44 -0.61 -13.28
C ALA A 117 8.92 -0.84 -13.27
N HIS A 118 8.19 -0.18 -12.37
CA HIS A 118 6.73 -0.33 -12.20
C HIS A 118 5.98 -0.14 -13.53
N ASN A 119 6.32 0.94 -14.23
CA ASN A 119 5.76 1.31 -15.52
C ASN A 119 6.00 0.24 -16.60
N GLN A 120 7.18 -0.40 -16.59
CA GLN A 120 7.51 -1.48 -17.53
C GLN A 120 6.87 -2.82 -17.15
N ALA A 121 6.81 -3.15 -15.87
CA ALA A 121 6.11 -4.36 -15.42
C ALA A 121 4.62 -4.34 -15.81
N ALA A 122 3.96 -3.19 -15.59
CA ALA A 122 2.61 -2.96 -16.10
C ALA A 122 2.55 -3.07 -17.64
N THR A 123 3.49 -2.46 -18.37
CA THR A 123 3.54 -2.54 -19.84
C THR A 123 3.59 -3.98 -20.38
N LEU A 124 4.32 -4.89 -19.71
CA LEU A 124 4.41 -6.29 -20.14
C LEU A 124 3.03 -6.97 -20.12
N TYR A 125 2.29 -6.82 -19.02
CA TYR A 125 0.96 -7.41 -18.86
C TYR A 125 -0.10 -6.69 -19.71
N ILE A 126 -0.12 -5.35 -19.69
CA ILE A 126 -1.03 -4.52 -20.49
C ILE A 126 -0.89 -4.86 -21.98
N ARG A 127 0.34 -5.09 -22.50
CA ARG A 127 0.52 -5.55 -23.88
C ARG A 127 -0.13 -6.92 -24.10
N ALA A 128 0.18 -7.89 -23.24
CA ALA A 128 -0.34 -9.26 -23.35
C ALA A 128 -1.89 -9.26 -23.40
N GLN A 129 -2.53 -8.62 -22.41
CA GLN A 129 -3.99 -8.51 -22.35
C GLN A 129 -4.55 -7.75 -23.56
N THR A 130 -3.92 -6.66 -24.01
CA THR A 130 -4.40 -5.91 -25.18
C THR A 130 -4.25 -6.70 -26.49
N VAL A 131 -3.32 -7.66 -26.59
CA VAL A 131 -3.25 -8.60 -27.74
C VAL A 131 -4.38 -9.62 -27.68
N ALA A 132 -4.67 -10.18 -26.51
CA ALA A 132 -5.76 -11.12 -26.29
C ALA A 132 -7.14 -10.48 -26.54
N GLU A 133 -7.38 -9.28 -25.98
CA GLU A 133 -8.55 -8.43 -26.24
C GLU A 133 -8.71 -8.10 -27.73
N ALA A 134 -7.61 -7.77 -28.44
CA ALA A 134 -7.66 -7.50 -29.87
C ALA A 134 -8.07 -8.73 -30.69
N ASN A 135 -7.69 -9.94 -30.23
CA ASN A 135 -8.11 -11.18 -30.86
C ASN A 135 -9.60 -11.46 -30.62
N GLN A 136 -10.07 -11.35 -29.37
CA GLN A 136 -11.47 -11.47 -29.02
C GLN A 136 -12.34 -10.46 -29.80
N TRP A 137 -11.95 -9.18 -29.84
CA TRP A 137 -12.68 -8.14 -30.55
C TRP A 137 -12.81 -8.46 -32.05
N LYS A 138 -11.72 -8.92 -32.69
CA LYS A 138 -11.72 -9.29 -34.11
C LYS A 138 -12.65 -10.48 -34.38
N ILE A 139 -12.57 -11.51 -33.54
CA ILE A 139 -13.42 -12.70 -33.63
C ILE A 139 -14.89 -12.35 -33.38
N ALA A 140 -15.21 -11.60 -32.32
CA ALA A 140 -16.57 -11.16 -32.00
C ALA A 140 -17.19 -10.35 -33.14
N ARG A 141 -16.41 -9.47 -33.78
CA ARG A 141 -16.81 -8.70 -34.96
C ARG A 141 -17.08 -9.58 -36.17
N GLU A 142 -16.23 -10.57 -36.45
CA GLU A 142 -16.45 -11.53 -37.54
C GLU A 142 -17.71 -12.38 -37.29
N VAL A 143 -17.93 -12.84 -36.06
CA VAL A 143 -19.16 -13.57 -35.68
C VAL A 143 -20.39 -12.69 -35.83
N GLU A 144 -20.40 -11.44 -35.35
CA GLU A 144 -21.54 -10.53 -35.51
C GLU A 144 -21.85 -10.29 -37.01
N GLN A 145 -20.82 -10.07 -37.83
CA GLN A 145 -21.01 -9.86 -39.27
C GLN A 145 -21.54 -11.10 -40.02
N ASN A 146 -21.01 -12.29 -39.71
CA ASN A 146 -21.33 -13.53 -40.44
C ASN A 146 -22.59 -14.26 -39.91
N THR A 147 -23.09 -13.90 -38.72
CA THR A 147 -24.36 -14.41 -38.18
C THR A 147 -25.56 -13.47 -38.40
N ALA A 148 -25.32 -12.22 -38.80
CA ALA A 148 -26.39 -11.27 -39.11
C ALA A 148 -27.28 -11.75 -40.26
N THR A 149 -28.59 -11.52 -40.15
CA THR A 149 -29.58 -11.89 -41.19
C THR A 149 -30.58 -10.76 -41.43
N PRO A 150 -31.28 -10.69 -42.57
CA PRO A 150 -32.25 -9.63 -42.83
C PRO A 150 -33.35 -9.56 -41.76
N GLY A 151 -33.30 -8.52 -40.93
CA GLY A 151 -34.22 -8.29 -39.82
C GLY A 151 -33.72 -8.72 -38.43
N ASN A 152 -32.57 -9.40 -38.31
CA ASN A 152 -31.96 -9.76 -37.02
C ASN A 152 -30.52 -9.22 -36.94
N PRO A 153 -30.12 -8.57 -35.83
CA PRO A 153 -28.71 -8.27 -35.59
C PRO A 153 -27.89 -9.57 -35.49
N GLY A 154 -26.58 -9.46 -35.70
CA GLY A 154 -25.67 -10.58 -35.50
C GLY A 154 -25.59 -11.02 -34.03
N THR A 155 -25.16 -12.26 -33.82
CA THR A 155 -24.80 -12.77 -32.51
C THR A 155 -23.52 -12.07 -32.04
N LYS A 156 -23.61 -11.40 -30.89
CA LYS A 156 -22.44 -10.80 -30.21
C LYS A 156 -21.81 -11.83 -29.28
N LEU A 157 -20.48 -11.90 -29.29
CA LEU A 157 -19.72 -12.53 -28.20
C LEU A 157 -19.49 -11.51 -27.09
N SER A 158 -19.25 -11.99 -25.87
CA SER A 158 -19.00 -11.18 -24.68
C SER A 158 -17.93 -11.82 -23.79
N GLY A 159 -17.29 -11.03 -22.93
CA GLY A 159 -16.18 -11.46 -22.07
C GLY A 159 -15.08 -10.41 -21.98
N GLY A 160 -14.17 -10.55 -21.02
CA GLY A 160 -13.00 -9.66 -20.87
C GLY A 160 -13.34 -8.18 -20.63
N ALA A 161 -12.35 -7.32 -20.85
CA ALA A 161 -12.46 -5.86 -20.79
C ALA A 161 -13.12 -5.25 -22.04
N SER A 162 -13.69 -6.07 -22.94
CA SER A 162 -14.25 -5.67 -24.25
C SER A 162 -15.26 -4.51 -24.21
N ALA A 163 -15.96 -4.31 -23.08
CA ALA A 163 -16.88 -3.18 -22.87
C ALA A 163 -16.14 -1.82 -22.78
N TRP A 164 -14.88 -1.81 -22.34
CA TRP A 164 -14.02 -0.64 -22.22
C TRP A 164 -13.14 -0.45 -23.47
N THR A 165 -12.57 -1.55 -23.99
CA THR A 165 -11.59 -1.53 -25.09
C THR A 165 -12.21 -1.47 -26.48
N GLY A 166 -13.36 -2.14 -26.67
CA GLY A 166 -14.03 -2.32 -27.97
C GLY A 166 -14.29 -1.03 -28.76
N PRO A 167 -14.78 0.06 -28.13
CA PRO A 167 -14.98 1.35 -28.81
C PRO A 167 -13.69 1.94 -29.39
N GLU A 168 -12.54 1.79 -28.71
CA GLU A 168 -11.26 2.29 -29.20
C GLU A 168 -10.68 1.37 -30.29
N PHE A 169 -10.83 0.04 -30.17
CA PHE A 169 -10.49 -0.87 -31.28
C PHE A 169 -11.27 -0.53 -32.56
N ASP A 170 -12.58 -0.22 -32.45
CA ASP A 170 -13.39 0.20 -33.61
C ASP A 170 -12.93 1.54 -34.18
N ALA A 171 -12.60 2.53 -33.34
CA ALA A 171 -12.08 3.83 -33.78
C ALA A 171 -10.72 3.69 -34.49
N VAL A 172 -9.79 2.93 -33.91
CA VAL A 172 -8.44 2.68 -34.44
C VAL A 172 -8.51 1.86 -35.74
N TYR A 173 -9.37 0.84 -35.81
CA TYR A 173 -9.58 0.06 -37.03
C TYR A 173 -10.20 0.92 -38.14
N ALA A 174 -11.24 1.71 -37.85
CA ALA A 174 -11.86 2.60 -38.83
C ALA A 174 -10.86 3.65 -39.38
N LYS A 175 -9.90 4.09 -38.54
CA LYS A 175 -8.82 5.01 -38.92
C LYS A 175 -7.76 4.38 -39.83
N TYR A 176 -7.40 3.11 -39.63
CA TYR A 176 -6.23 2.50 -40.27
C TYR A 176 -6.51 1.41 -41.31
N ARG A 177 -7.66 0.72 -41.31
CA ARG A 177 -7.94 -0.41 -42.23
C ARG A 177 -7.76 -0.05 -43.72
N ASP A 178 -8.10 1.19 -44.09
CA ASP A 178 -8.10 1.68 -45.48
C ASP A 178 -6.76 2.34 -45.86
N THR A 179 -5.72 2.24 -45.02
CA THR A 179 -4.42 2.95 -45.20
C THR A 179 -3.32 2.12 -45.86
N GLY A 180 -3.59 0.87 -46.26
CA GLY A 180 -2.64 0.01 -46.98
C GLY A 180 -1.56 -0.66 -46.12
N LEU A 181 -1.75 -0.69 -44.79
CA LEU A 181 -0.96 -1.51 -43.88
C LEU A 181 -1.16 -3.01 -44.15
N THR A 182 -0.17 -3.82 -43.79
CA THR A 182 -0.36 -5.28 -43.68
C THR A 182 -1.18 -5.64 -42.44
N ASP A 183 -1.79 -6.83 -42.41
CA ASP A 183 -2.59 -7.29 -41.26
C ASP A 183 -1.81 -7.26 -39.93
N SER A 184 -0.52 -7.61 -39.95
CA SER A 184 0.37 -7.51 -38.78
C SER A 184 0.61 -6.05 -38.38
N GLN A 185 0.89 -5.15 -39.33
CA GLN A 185 1.06 -3.72 -39.03
C GLN A 185 -0.23 -3.10 -38.47
N LEU A 186 -1.39 -3.51 -38.96
CA LEU A 186 -2.68 -3.10 -38.44
C LEU A 186 -2.90 -3.64 -37.02
N GLN A 187 -2.56 -4.91 -36.75
CA GLN A 187 -2.62 -5.50 -35.40
C GLN A 187 -1.71 -4.75 -34.42
N HIS A 188 -0.45 -4.47 -34.78
CA HIS A 188 0.47 -3.70 -33.95
C HIS A 188 -0.04 -2.29 -33.66
N ARG A 189 -0.71 -1.65 -34.62
CA ARG A 189 -1.36 -0.33 -34.44
C ARG A 189 -2.60 -0.41 -33.56
N LEU A 190 -3.42 -1.45 -33.68
CA LEU A 190 -4.56 -1.72 -32.78
C LEU A 190 -4.07 -1.90 -31.34
N THR A 191 -3.16 -2.85 -31.10
CA THR A 191 -2.62 -3.12 -29.77
C THR A 191 -2.01 -1.86 -29.13
N THR A 192 -1.04 -1.20 -29.78
CA THR A 192 -0.35 -0.05 -29.16
C THR A 192 -1.32 1.10 -28.83
N SER A 193 -2.32 1.36 -29.69
CA SER A 193 -3.27 2.46 -29.47
C SER A 193 -4.20 2.16 -28.30
N VAL A 194 -4.65 0.91 -28.14
CA VAL A 194 -5.61 0.51 -27.10
C VAL A 194 -4.93 0.22 -25.75
N MET A 195 -3.63 -0.08 -25.72
CA MET A 195 -2.89 -0.30 -24.46
C MET A 195 -3.03 0.86 -23.45
N GLY A 196 -3.15 2.11 -23.94
CA GLY A 196 -3.39 3.28 -23.07
C GLY A 196 -4.80 3.30 -22.45
N THR A 197 -5.79 2.76 -23.16
CA THR A 197 -7.16 2.55 -22.64
C THR A 197 -7.18 1.37 -21.66
N PHE A 198 -6.52 0.25 -22.00
CA PHE A 198 -6.43 -0.92 -21.13
C PHE A 198 -5.73 -0.59 -19.79
N ALA A 199 -4.68 0.24 -19.81
CA ALA A 199 -4.01 0.75 -18.61
C ALA A 199 -4.95 1.46 -17.60
N GLY A 200 -6.10 1.97 -18.07
CA GLY A 200 -7.12 2.62 -17.25
C GLY A 200 -8.33 1.75 -16.90
N VAL A 201 -8.39 0.49 -17.32
CA VAL A 201 -9.47 -0.45 -16.98
C VAL A 201 -9.37 -0.80 -15.48
N PRO A 202 -10.46 -0.75 -14.69
CA PRO A 202 -10.46 -1.20 -13.29
C PRO A 202 -10.06 -2.67 -13.18
N SER A 203 -9.19 -3.01 -12.23
CA SER A 203 -8.70 -4.39 -12.07
C SER A 203 -9.66 -5.27 -11.27
N ASP A 204 -10.00 -6.44 -11.80
CA ASP A 204 -10.66 -7.50 -11.02
C ASP A 204 -9.73 -8.07 -9.91
N MET A 205 -8.42 -7.83 -10.00
CA MET A 205 -7.44 -8.16 -8.97
C MET A 205 -7.23 -7.04 -7.94
N GLY A 206 -8.01 -5.95 -7.99
CA GLY A 206 -8.23 -5.08 -6.83
C GLY A 206 -8.23 -3.57 -7.11
N ALA A 207 -8.19 -2.79 -6.03
CA ALA A 207 -8.29 -1.33 -6.05
C ALA A 207 -7.15 -0.64 -6.82
N GLY A 208 -7.39 -0.47 -8.11
CA GLY A 208 -6.52 0.15 -9.08
C GLY A 208 -7.17 0.12 -10.46
N SER A 209 -6.50 0.71 -11.45
CA SER A 209 -6.57 0.15 -12.79
C SER A 209 -5.57 -1.01 -12.91
N GLU A 210 -5.68 -1.82 -13.96
CA GLU A 210 -4.73 -2.91 -14.27
C GLU A 210 -3.27 -2.41 -14.14
N TYR A 211 -2.96 -1.25 -14.75
CA TYR A 211 -1.64 -0.60 -14.63
C TYR A 211 -1.09 -0.50 -13.20
N ASN A 212 -1.91 -0.04 -12.25
CA ASN A 212 -1.51 0.08 -10.86
C ASN A 212 -1.27 -1.29 -10.21
N VAL A 213 -2.11 -2.28 -10.53
CA VAL A 213 -2.04 -3.61 -9.91
C VAL A 213 -0.85 -4.39 -10.47
N ASP A 214 -0.70 -4.47 -11.79
CA ASP A 214 0.39 -5.18 -12.48
C ASP A 214 1.77 -4.57 -12.19
N GLY A 215 1.84 -3.23 -12.23
CA GLY A 215 3.05 -2.49 -11.87
C GLY A 215 3.48 -2.80 -10.43
N SER A 216 2.52 -2.80 -9.50
CA SER A 216 2.76 -3.12 -8.08
C SER A 216 3.16 -4.57 -7.86
N MET A 217 2.42 -5.54 -8.42
CA MET A 217 2.65 -6.98 -8.21
C MET A 217 4.09 -7.42 -8.52
N SER A 218 4.79 -6.71 -9.40
CA SER A 218 6.20 -6.93 -9.73
C SER A 218 7.20 -6.72 -8.57
N GLY A 219 6.80 -5.97 -7.54
CA GLY A 219 7.67 -5.48 -6.46
C GLY A 219 8.16 -4.04 -6.64
N ALA A 220 7.91 -3.41 -7.79
CA ALA A 220 8.38 -2.07 -8.10
C ALA A 220 7.41 -0.96 -7.63
N ALA A 221 7.97 0.11 -7.06
CA ALA A 221 7.23 1.30 -6.67
C ALA A 221 6.91 2.20 -7.88
N PRO A 222 5.72 2.83 -7.94
CA PRO A 222 5.43 3.86 -8.94
C PRO A 222 6.26 5.13 -8.67
N ILE A 223 6.42 5.94 -9.72
CA ILE A 223 7.18 7.21 -9.65
C ILE A 223 6.46 8.24 -8.76
N GLU A 224 5.13 8.23 -8.80
CA GLU A 224 4.22 9.09 -8.03
C GLU A 224 3.00 8.26 -7.56
N PRO A 225 2.22 8.72 -6.57
CA PRO A 225 1.04 8.01 -6.10
C PRO A 225 -0.20 8.37 -6.93
N GLY A 226 -1.13 7.42 -7.07
CA GLY A 226 -2.38 7.61 -7.81
C GLY A 226 -2.46 6.71 -9.05
N GLN A 227 -3.26 7.13 -10.04
CA GLN A 227 -3.41 6.44 -11.34
C GLN A 227 -3.01 7.43 -12.45
N PRO A 228 -1.97 7.14 -13.26
CA PRO A 228 -1.60 7.98 -14.39
C PRO A 228 -2.48 7.69 -15.61
N THR A 229 -2.68 8.69 -16.46
CA THR A 229 -3.11 8.45 -17.85
C THR A 229 -1.89 8.01 -18.65
N VAL A 230 -1.90 6.78 -19.16
CA VAL A 230 -0.76 6.17 -19.86
C VAL A 230 -0.94 6.24 -21.37
N ARG A 231 0.12 6.58 -22.12
CA ARG A 231 0.15 6.54 -23.59
C ARG A 231 1.42 5.85 -24.10
N TYR A 232 1.30 5.20 -25.25
CA TYR A 232 2.36 4.43 -25.89
C TYR A 232 2.55 4.87 -27.34
N GLU A 233 3.80 4.94 -27.80
CA GLU A 233 4.15 5.08 -29.21
C GLU A 233 4.93 3.84 -29.68
N SER A 234 4.72 3.42 -30.94
CA SER A 234 5.44 2.29 -31.52
C SER A 234 5.85 2.48 -32.97
N ASP A 235 6.84 1.70 -33.40
CA ASP A 235 7.23 1.56 -34.80
C ASP A 235 6.20 0.75 -35.62
N ALA A 236 6.52 0.43 -36.88
CA ALA A 236 5.63 -0.36 -37.73
C ALA A 236 5.56 -1.86 -37.35
N ASN A 237 6.46 -2.34 -36.49
CA ASN A 237 6.59 -3.73 -36.06
C ASN A 237 6.04 -3.95 -34.63
N GLY A 238 5.41 -2.92 -34.03
CA GLY A 238 4.90 -2.97 -32.67
C GLY A 238 5.98 -2.88 -31.58
N LYS A 239 7.22 -2.51 -31.91
CA LYS A 239 8.21 -2.15 -30.88
C LYS A 239 7.88 -0.76 -30.35
N ILE A 240 7.65 -0.69 -29.04
CA ILE A 240 7.45 0.58 -28.31
C ILE A 240 8.73 1.41 -28.40
N ASN A 241 8.61 2.67 -28.82
CA ASN A 241 9.70 3.63 -28.93
C ASN A 241 9.60 4.76 -27.90
N SER A 242 8.39 5.10 -27.44
CA SER A 242 8.18 5.97 -26.28
C SER A 242 6.97 5.51 -25.47
N MET A 243 6.99 5.85 -24.19
CA MET A 243 5.89 5.66 -23.25
C MET A 243 5.77 6.91 -22.39
N THR A 244 4.55 7.29 -22.04
CA THR A 244 4.23 8.51 -21.30
C THR A 244 3.24 8.22 -20.18
N GLU A 245 3.53 8.70 -18.98
CA GLU A 245 2.63 8.73 -17.83
C GLU A 245 2.28 10.20 -17.54
N GLU A 246 0.99 10.54 -17.53
CA GLU A 246 0.49 11.86 -17.10
C GLU A 246 -0.26 11.70 -15.77
N TRP A 247 0.33 12.20 -14.68
CA TRP A 247 -0.09 11.92 -13.29
C TRP A 247 -1.16 12.90 -12.78
N PRO A 248 -1.92 12.55 -11.71
CA PRO A 248 -2.93 13.44 -11.11
C PRO A 248 -2.39 14.75 -10.52
N SER A 249 -1.09 14.79 -10.21
CA SER A 249 -0.30 16.01 -9.89
C SER A 249 -0.27 17.02 -11.04
N GLY A 250 -0.47 16.56 -12.28
CA GLY A 250 -0.18 17.27 -13.51
C GLY A 250 1.25 17.03 -14.02
N ASP A 251 2.08 16.31 -13.28
CA ASP A 251 3.45 16.00 -13.64
C ASP A 251 3.49 14.85 -14.66
N LYS A 252 4.59 14.78 -15.42
CA LYS A 252 4.69 13.95 -16.62
C LYS A 252 6.00 13.20 -16.68
N SER A 253 5.93 11.88 -16.61
CA SER A 253 7.04 10.98 -16.89
C SER A 253 7.01 10.52 -18.35
N THR A 254 8.17 10.41 -18.98
CA THR A 254 8.30 9.95 -20.37
C THR A 254 9.55 9.09 -20.52
N GLN A 255 9.34 7.83 -20.90
CA GLN A 255 10.38 6.83 -21.10
C GLN A 255 10.63 6.62 -22.59
N THR A 256 11.89 6.69 -23.01
CA THR A 256 12.32 6.53 -24.40
C THR A 256 13.06 5.22 -24.58
N PHE A 257 12.75 4.51 -25.67
CA PHE A 257 13.25 3.17 -25.96
C PHE A 257 13.96 3.14 -27.32
N LYS A 258 14.95 2.26 -27.43
CA LYS A 258 15.63 1.94 -28.68
C LYS A 258 15.86 0.43 -28.77
N ASP A 259 15.42 -0.17 -29.87
CA ASP A 259 15.57 -1.61 -30.17
C ASP A 259 14.97 -2.56 -29.10
N GLY A 260 14.14 -2.04 -28.18
CA GLY A 260 13.56 -2.74 -27.03
C GLY A 260 14.13 -2.30 -25.67
N LYS A 261 15.35 -1.76 -25.64
CA LYS A 261 15.99 -1.30 -24.39
C LYS A 261 15.71 0.18 -24.13
N ARG A 262 15.42 0.51 -22.87
CA ARG A 262 15.22 1.90 -22.42
C ARG A 262 16.55 2.65 -22.54
N VAL A 263 16.51 3.90 -23.03
CA VAL A 263 17.71 4.73 -23.19
C VAL A 263 17.69 5.96 -22.28
N GLN A 264 16.50 6.48 -21.99
CA GLN A 264 16.30 7.60 -21.08
C GLN A 264 14.89 7.54 -20.47
N SER A 265 14.75 8.07 -19.26
CA SER A 265 13.47 8.46 -18.65
C SER A 265 13.58 9.90 -18.18
N GLN A 266 12.52 10.69 -18.33
CA GLN A 266 12.48 12.08 -17.85
C GLN A 266 11.13 12.37 -17.20
N THR A 267 11.17 12.96 -16.00
CA THR A 267 9.99 13.47 -15.30
C THR A 267 10.07 14.99 -15.26
N VAL A 268 9.00 15.66 -15.70
CA VAL A 268 8.83 17.12 -15.65
C VAL A 268 7.59 17.47 -14.83
N ASP A 269 7.59 18.66 -14.21
CA ASP A 269 6.42 19.17 -13.52
C ASP A 269 5.30 19.58 -14.50
N SER A 270 4.12 19.89 -13.97
CA SER A 270 2.98 20.45 -14.69
C SER A 270 3.26 21.76 -15.48
N GLN A 271 4.43 22.38 -15.34
CA GLN A 271 4.89 23.54 -16.12
C GLN A 271 5.98 23.17 -17.16
N GLY A 272 6.37 21.90 -17.25
CA GLY A 272 7.39 21.37 -18.16
C GLY A 272 8.82 21.54 -17.66
N LYS A 273 9.04 21.89 -16.38
CA LYS A 273 10.37 22.01 -15.79
C LYS A 273 10.87 20.63 -15.33
N PRO A 274 12.14 20.25 -15.60
CA PRO A 274 12.69 18.98 -15.13
C PRO A 274 12.63 18.81 -13.61
N LEU A 275 12.16 17.63 -13.18
CA LEU A 275 12.21 17.14 -11.80
C LEU A 275 13.21 15.99 -11.64
N ARG A 276 13.30 15.13 -12.67
CA ARG A 276 14.21 13.97 -12.71
C ARG A 276 14.61 13.61 -14.13
N THR A 277 15.76 12.98 -14.29
CA THR A 277 16.13 12.26 -15.53
C THR A 277 16.95 11.02 -15.17
N VAL A 278 16.65 9.89 -15.79
CA VAL A 278 17.41 8.64 -15.67
C VAL A 278 18.05 8.32 -17.01
N ASP A 279 19.38 8.24 -17.04
CA ASP A 279 20.13 7.83 -18.23
C ASP A 279 20.51 6.34 -18.13
N TYR A 280 20.28 5.59 -19.21
CA TYR A 280 20.51 4.14 -19.28
C TYR A 280 21.73 3.83 -20.15
N SER A 281 22.62 2.95 -19.66
CA SER A 281 23.94 2.74 -20.27
C SER A 281 24.47 1.32 -20.10
N ASN A 282 25.53 0.98 -20.85
CA ASN A 282 26.33 -0.23 -20.69
C ASN A 282 25.54 -1.55 -20.78
N TYR A 283 24.52 -1.63 -21.64
CA TYR A 283 23.75 -2.87 -21.88
C TYR A 283 24.66 -4.02 -22.35
N GLY A 284 24.80 -5.05 -21.50
CA GLY A 284 25.56 -6.26 -21.78
C GLY A 284 24.74 -7.34 -22.49
N PRO A 285 25.40 -8.31 -23.15
CA PRO A 285 24.74 -9.41 -23.86
C PRO A 285 24.08 -10.44 -22.91
N ASP A 286 24.43 -10.40 -21.63
CA ASP A 286 23.82 -11.15 -20.53
C ASP A 286 22.53 -10.49 -20.00
N GLY A 287 22.29 -9.22 -20.34
CA GLY A 287 21.19 -8.41 -19.81
C GLY A 287 21.62 -7.41 -18.72
N SER A 288 22.90 -7.35 -18.34
CA SER A 288 23.43 -6.33 -17.42
C SER A 288 23.27 -4.90 -17.97
N TYR A 289 23.16 -3.90 -17.08
CA TYR A 289 23.10 -2.48 -17.45
C TYR A 289 23.39 -1.55 -16.25
N ARG A 290 23.67 -0.28 -16.53
CA ARG A 290 23.82 0.80 -15.53
C ARG A 290 22.74 1.87 -15.73
N ILE A 291 22.23 2.39 -14.61
CA ILE A 291 21.44 3.63 -14.56
C ILE A 291 22.18 4.74 -13.82
N ASP A 292 21.96 5.98 -14.26
CA ASP A 292 22.34 7.20 -13.54
C ASP A 292 21.09 8.11 -13.41
N VAL A 293 20.54 8.21 -12.19
CA VAL A 293 19.39 9.07 -11.86
C VAL A 293 19.88 10.43 -11.42
N LYS A 294 19.30 11.49 -11.99
CA LYS A 294 19.60 12.88 -11.70
C LYS A 294 18.36 13.63 -11.26
N ASP A 295 18.53 14.58 -10.35
CA ASP A 295 17.49 15.55 -9.99
C ASP A 295 17.27 16.61 -11.09
N GLY A 296 16.27 17.48 -10.91
CA GLY A 296 15.95 18.59 -11.80
C GLY A 296 17.03 19.67 -11.94
N SER A 297 18.12 19.61 -11.15
CA SER A 297 19.33 20.45 -11.34
C SER A 297 20.41 19.75 -12.18
N GLY A 298 20.25 18.44 -12.44
CA GLY A 298 21.21 17.60 -13.14
C GLY A 298 22.23 16.91 -12.22
N LYS A 299 22.11 17.03 -10.90
CA LYS A 299 22.98 16.33 -9.94
C LYS A 299 22.56 14.86 -9.86
N THR A 300 23.51 13.93 -9.98
CA THR A 300 23.25 12.50 -9.74
C THR A 300 22.83 12.27 -8.27
N ILE A 301 21.66 11.66 -8.08
CA ILE A 301 21.09 11.28 -6.77
C ILE A 301 21.07 9.77 -6.56
N GLN A 302 21.09 8.96 -7.63
CA GLN A 302 21.23 7.50 -7.54
C GLN A 302 22.06 6.96 -8.73
N ARG A 303 22.86 5.93 -8.50
CA ARG A 303 23.47 5.09 -9.54
C ARG A 303 23.33 3.62 -9.15
N SER A 304 22.73 2.81 -10.03
CA SER A 304 22.63 1.37 -9.84
C SER A 304 23.30 0.62 -11.00
N ASP A 305 24.06 -0.42 -10.64
CA ASP A 305 24.68 -1.39 -11.53
C ASP A 305 23.92 -2.71 -11.40
N PHE A 306 23.30 -3.18 -12.49
CA PHE A 306 22.52 -4.42 -12.53
C PHE A 306 23.21 -5.48 -13.40
N ASN A 307 23.26 -6.71 -12.89
CA ASN A 307 23.80 -7.88 -13.59
C ASN A 307 22.66 -8.68 -14.27
N GLY A 308 22.98 -9.49 -15.28
CA GLY A 308 21.99 -10.30 -16.00
C GLY A 308 21.26 -11.38 -15.17
N ASP A 309 21.74 -11.68 -13.96
CA ASP A 309 21.12 -12.61 -13.00
C ASP A 309 20.17 -11.91 -11.98
N GLY A 310 19.95 -10.60 -12.13
CA GLY A 310 19.16 -9.79 -11.20
C GLY A 310 19.92 -9.29 -9.97
N SER A 311 21.18 -9.71 -9.76
CA SER A 311 22.04 -9.14 -8.72
C SER A 311 22.54 -7.74 -9.08
N GLY A 312 23.10 -7.02 -8.11
CA GLY A 312 23.60 -5.68 -8.39
C GLY A 312 24.02 -4.88 -7.17
N ILE A 313 24.40 -3.61 -7.43
CA ILE A 313 24.78 -2.62 -6.43
C ILE A 313 24.07 -1.30 -6.74
N GLU A 314 23.28 -0.82 -5.79
CA GLU A 314 22.64 0.49 -5.79
C GLU A 314 23.41 1.48 -4.93
N ARG A 315 23.44 2.77 -5.33
CA ARG A 315 24.08 3.86 -4.58
C ARG A 315 23.20 5.10 -4.58
N GLY A 316 22.66 5.49 -3.43
CA GLY A 316 21.99 6.78 -3.22
C GLY A 316 22.97 7.85 -2.73
N PHE A 317 22.92 9.05 -3.29
CA PHE A 317 23.83 10.17 -3.00
C PHE A 317 23.07 11.36 -2.41
N HIS A 318 23.34 11.68 -1.16
CA HIS A 318 22.61 12.73 -0.44
C HIS A 318 23.10 14.14 -0.76
N GLY A 319 22.39 15.15 -0.24
CA GLY A 319 22.64 16.57 -0.47
C GLY A 319 24.07 17.02 -0.14
N ASP A 320 24.60 16.54 0.98
CA ASP A 320 25.91 16.87 1.56
C ASP A 320 27.11 16.12 0.95
N GLY A 321 26.84 15.11 0.11
CA GLY A 321 27.86 14.23 -0.48
C GLY A 321 28.08 12.91 0.25
N SER A 322 27.39 12.66 1.37
CA SER A 322 27.29 11.32 1.96
C SER A 322 26.49 10.39 1.03
N ARG A 323 26.65 9.07 1.21
CA ARG A 323 25.96 8.07 0.37
C ARG A 323 25.62 6.77 1.12
N LEU A 324 24.59 6.11 0.64
CA LEU A 324 24.24 4.74 1.00
C LEU A 324 24.48 3.82 -0.20
N GLU A 325 25.18 2.70 0.01
CA GLU A 325 25.40 1.65 -0.99
C GLU A 325 24.72 0.35 -0.55
N THR A 326 23.92 -0.25 -1.42
CA THR A 326 23.11 -1.45 -1.14
C THR A 326 23.42 -2.53 -2.18
N THR A 327 23.92 -3.68 -1.74
CA THR A 327 24.25 -4.83 -2.59
C THR A 327 23.21 -5.93 -2.42
N PHE A 328 22.72 -6.47 -3.54
CA PHE A 328 21.67 -7.49 -3.57
C PHE A 328 22.07 -8.73 -4.36
N GLY A 329 21.50 -9.87 -3.96
CA GLY A 329 21.70 -11.17 -4.59
C GLY A 329 20.95 -11.33 -5.93
N PRO A 330 21.22 -12.43 -6.65
CA PRO A 330 20.46 -12.78 -7.85
C PRO A 330 18.99 -13.01 -7.52
N SER A 331 18.14 -12.94 -8.54
CA SER A 331 16.72 -13.26 -8.38
C SER A 331 16.54 -14.72 -7.96
N LYS A 332 15.72 -14.95 -6.94
CA LYS A 332 15.30 -16.30 -6.49
C LYS A 332 14.22 -16.95 -7.36
N SER A 333 13.65 -16.20 -8.32
CA SER A 333 12.71 -16.72 -9.33
C SER A 333 13.16 -16.35 -10.75
N ASP A 334 12.63 -17.05 -11.75
CA ASP A 334 12.87 -16.72 -13.17
C ASP A 334 12.47 -15.26 -13.43
N ALA A 335 13.31 -14.50 -14.14
CA ALA A 335 13.07 -13.07 -14.42
C ALA A 335 11.83 -12.77 -15.29
N ALA A 336 11.14 -13.81 -15.78
CA ALA A 336 9.84 -13.72 -16.45
C ALA A 336 8.64 -13.96 -15.50
N SER A 337 8.88 -14.14 -14.21
CA SER A 337 7.86 -14.24 -13.16
C SER A 337 7.79 -12.95 -12.35
N PHE A 338 6.58 -12.43 -12.18
CA PHE A 338 6.32 -11.23 -11.37
C PHE A 338 6.71 -11.50 -9.91
N GLY A 339 7.50 -10.60 -9.29
CA GLY A 339 8.02 -10.76 -7.93
C GLY A 339 9.43 -11.37 -7.84
N ALA A 340 10.35 -10.93 -8.71
CA ALA A 340 11.75 -11.37 -8.75
C ALA A 340 12.56 -10.99 -7.48
N GLN A 341 12.47 -11.83 -6.44
CA GLN A 341 13.07 -11.60 -5.12
C GLN A 341 14.60 -11.57 -5.20
N SER A 342 15.17 -10.37 -5.08
CA SER A 342 16.62 -10.11 -5.16
C SER A 342 17.12 -9.67 -3.77
N PRO A 343 17.42 -10.61 -2.86
CA PRO A 343 17.59 -10.33 -1.43
C PRO A 343 18.74 -9.37 -1.16
N THR A 344 18.54 -8.43 -0.24
CA THR A 344 19.61 -7.53 0.19
C THR A 344 20.64 -8.33 0.99
N LYS A 345 21.93 -8.20 0.67
CA LYS A 345 23.03 -8.92 1.33
C LYS A 345 23.87 -8.01 2.22
N LEU A 346 24.08 -6.78 1.77
CA LEU A 346 24.98 -5.82 2.40
C LEU A 346 24.44 -4.40 2.18
N MET A 347 24.47 -3.59 3.23
CA MET A 347 24.38 -2.13 3.11
C MET A 347 25.65 -1.49 3.67
N THR A 348 26.07 -0.36 3.12
CA THR A 348 27.25 0.39 3.58
C THR A 348 26.99 1.89 3.47
N GLN A 349 27.04 2.59 4.60
CA GLN A 349 26.91 4.03 4.69
C GLN A 349 28.30 4.67 4.64
N TYR A 350 28.44 5.74 3.86
CA TYR A 350 29.66 6.52 3.74
C TYR A 350 29.40 8.00 4.04
N ASP A 351 30.33 8.67 4.72
CA ASP A 351 30.25 10.11 4.94
C ASP A 351 30.55 10.93 3.67
N ALA A 352 30.43 12.26 3.78
CA ALA A 352 30.75 13.21 2.71
C ALA A 352 32.25 13.29 2.34
N GLN A 353 33.12 12.47 2.94
CA GLN A 353 34.51 12.27 2.54
C GLN A 353 34.74 10.88 1.90
N GLY A 354 33.69 10.06 1.76
CA GLY A 354 33.76 8.71 1.24
C GLY A 354 34.29 7.67 2.22
N ARG A 355 34.32 7.96 3.53
CA ARG A 355 34.73 7.00 4.58
C ARG A 355 33.57 6.12 4.99
N GLU A 356 33.80 4.82 5.10
CA GLU A 356 32.84 3.85 5.66
C GLU A 356 32.49 4.26 7.11
N MET A 357 31.21 4.56 7.38
CA MET A 357 30.69 4.94 8.69
C MET A 357 29.89 3.80 9.33
N GLN A 358 29.13 3.05 8.54
CA GLN A 358 28.37 1.89 9.00
C GLN A 358 28.28 0.83 7.90
N LYS A 359 28.21 -0.44 8.29
CA LYS A 359 28.10 -1.58 7.39
C LYS A 359 27.23 -2.67 7.98
N ASP A 360 26.18 -3.07 7.27
CA ASP A 360 25.12 -3.95 7.77
C ASP A 360 25.02 -5.20 6.88
N TYR A 361 25.02 -6.38 7.49
CA TYR A 361 25.07 -7.68 6.82
C TYR A 361 23.76 -8.45 7.06
N PHE A 362 23.11 -8.87 5.99
CA PHE A 362 21.78 -9.47 6.04
C PHE A 362 21.82 -10.96 5.69
N ASP A 363 21.03 -11.76 6.40
CA ASP A 363 20.71 -13.13 5.99
C ASP A 363 19.86 -13.06 4.70
N PRO A 364 20.27 -13.66 3.57
CA PRO A 364 19.56 -13.54 2.31
C PRO A 364 18.29 -14.40 2.23
N ASP A 365 18.05 -15.30 3.18
CA ASP A 365 16.88 -16.18 3.25
C ASP A 365 15.86 -15.70 4.30
N GLN A 366 16.31 -15.11 5.40
CA GLN A 366 15.45 -14.55 6.46
C GLN A 366 15.28 -13.03 6.38
N GLY A 367 16.17 -12.31 5.69
CA GLY A 367 16.23 -10.85 5.66
C GLY A 367 16.72 -10.19 6.96
N ILE A 368 16.92 -10.96 8.03
CA ILE A 368 17.34 -10.43 9.32
C ILE A 368 18.77 -9.88 9.20
N ASN A 369 19.00 -8.67 9.74
CA ASN A 369 20.36 -8.14 9.90
C ASN A 369 21.10 -9.01 10.91
N THR A 370 22.13 -9.72 10.46
CA THR A 370 22.96 -10.59 11.30
C THR A 370 24.00 -9.80 12.07
N ASN A 371 24.59 -8.77 11.44
CA ASN A 371 25.72 -8.02 11.96
C ASN A 371 25.74 -6.57 11.46
N GLN A 372 25.97 -5.63 12.37
CA GLN A 372 26.24 -4.23 12.08
C GLN A 372 27.65 -3.86 12.55
N VAL A 373 28.44 -3.23 11.68
CA VAL A 373 29.75 -2.66 12.01
C VAL A 373 29.69 -1.14 11.89
N VAL A 374 29.76 -0.44 13.02
CA VAL A 374 29.87 1.03 13.07
C VAL A 374 31.35 1.41 13.13
N THR A 375 31.74 2.41 12.36
CA THR A 375 33.10 2.96 12.32
C THR A 375 33.08 4.41 12.79
N ARG A 376 33.93 4.75 13.75
CA ARG A 376 34.05 6.12 14.29
C ARG A 376 35.06 6.93 13.50
N ALA A 377 34.99 8.26 13.64
CA ALA A 377 35.87 9.20 12.94
C ALA A 377 37.36 9.08 13.31
N ASP A 378 37.71 8.38 14.39
CA ASP A 378 39.08 8.03 14.80
C ASP A 378 39.60 6.71 14.20
N GLY A 379 38.76 5.96 13.48
CA GLY A 379 39.05 4.66 12.90
C GLY A 379 38.68 3.46 13.79
N SER A 380 38.29 3.67 15.05
CA SER A 380 37.79 2.60 15.92
C SER A 380 36.47 2.02 15.37
N LYS A 381 36.22 0.74 15.64
CA LYS A 381 35.02 0.04 15.16
C LYS A 381 34.25 -0.61 16.30
N THR A 382 32.95 -0.76 16.14
CA THR A 382 32.11 -1.60 17.00
C THR A 382 31.25 -2.49 16.13
N MET A 383 31.31 -3.79 16.38
CA MET A 383 30.52 -4.83 15.72
C MET A 383 29.43 -5.31 16.67
N TYR A 384 28.17 -5.13 16.28
CA TYR A 384 27.00 -5.72 16.92
C TYR A 384 26.57 -6.95 16.11
N SER A 385 26.37 -8.09 16.77
CA SER A 385 25.71 -9.25 16.18
C SER A 385 24.33 -9.41 16.81
N PHE A 386 23.31 -9.53 15.97
CA PHE A 386 21.92 -9.70 16.41
C PHE A 386 21.59 -11.18 16.61
N ASN A 387 20.51 -11.43 17.33
CA ASN A 387 19.91 -12.76 17.50
C ASN A 387 18.56 -12.85 16.77
N ASP A 388 17.95 -14.03 16.81
CA ASP A 388 16.65 -14.40 16.20
C ASP A 388 15.45 -13.55 16.70
N GLN A 389 15.67 -12.60 17.62
CA GLN A 389 14.68 -11.63 18.10
C GLN A 389 15.04 -10.18 17.70
N GLU A 390 15.93 -10.00 16.73
CA GLU A 390 16.45 -8.71 16.24
C GLU A 390 17.15 -7.84 17.30
N LYS A 391 17.60 -8.45 18.41
CA LYS A 391 18.32 -7.78 19.49
C LYS A 391 19.81 -8.08 19.42
N VAL A 392 20.64 -7.11 19.81
CA VAL A 392 22.08 -7.33 20.01
C VAL A 392 22.30 -8.46 21.02
N GLY A 393 22.88 -9.58 20.57
CA GLY A 393 23.32 -10.69 21.41
C GLY A 393 24.81 -10.61 21.77
N LEU A 394 25.60 -9.96 20.90
CA LEU A 394 27.04 -9.76 21.05
C LEU A 394 27.43 -8.34 20.59
N GLN A 395 28.30 -7.68 21.33
CA GLN A 395 29.01 -6.46 20.91
C GLN A 395 30.51 -6.74 21.01
N ASN A 396 31.29 -6.34 20.00
CA ASN A 396 32.76 -6.33 20.02
C ASN A 396 33.27 -4.95 19.64
N ASP A 397 34.10 -4.34 20.48
CA ASP A 397 34.74 -3.05 20.25
C ASP A 397 36.21 -3.23 19.87
N TYR A 398 36.68 -2.46 18.90
CA TYR A 398 38.02 -2.53 18.32
C TYR A 398 38.68 -1.15 18.27
N ASP A 399 39.99 -1.09 18.52
CA ASP A 399 40.79 0.13 18.39
C ASP A 399 40.95 0.56 16.91
N ALA A 400 41.55 1.73 16.68
CA ALA A 400 41.80 2.26 15.33
C ALA A 400 42.82 1.47 14.49
N LYS A 401 43.40 0.38 15.04
CA LYS A 401 44.28 -0.56 14.34
C LYS A 401 43.60 -1.91 14.09
N GLY A 402 42.39 -2.13 14.61
CA GLY A 402 41.66 -3.39 14.54
C GLY A 402 41.94 -4.38 15.68
N ASN A 403 42.63 -3.97 16.76
CA ASN A 403 42.79 -4.82 17.94
C ASN A 403 41.48 -4.84 18.74
N PRO A 404 41.02 -5.99 19.27
CA PRO A 404 39.87 -6.02 20.17
C PRO A 404 40.19 -5.28 21.48
N VAL A 405 39.20 -4.56 22.01
CA VAL A 405 39.28 -3.80 23.27
C VAL A 405 38.27 -4.35 24.28
N ASP A 406 37.03 -4.56 23.85
CA ASP A 406 35.96 -5.12 24.69
C ASP A 406 35.05 -6.07 23.91
N THR A 407 34.51 -7.08 24.58
CA THR A 407 33.41 -7.93 24.09
C THR A 407 32.32 -8.01 25.15
N TYR A 408 31.07 -7.67 24.79
CA TYR A 408 29.90 -7.85 25.65
C TYR A 408 28.98 -8.91 25.07
N ARG A 409 28.50 -9.84 25.90
CA ARG A 409 27.39 -10.75 25.58
C ARG A 409 26.15 -10.32 26.35
N TYR A 410 24.99 -10.45 25.72
CA TYR A 410 23.71 -10.06 26.28
C TYR A 410 22.80 -11.28 26.48
N ASP A 411 22.06 -11.30 27.57
CA ASP A 411 20.99 -12.26 27.80
C ASP A 411 19.80 -11.94 26.89
N SER A 412 19.35 -12.91 26.08
CA SER A 412 18.33 -12.69 25.05
C SER A 412 16.94 -12.35 25.62
N GLY A 413 16.63 -12.86 26.82
CA GLY A 413 15.37 -12.58 27.52
C GLY A 413 15.31 -11.17 28.11
N SER A 414 16.38 -10.71 28.77
CA SER A 414 16.39 -9.47 29.57
C SER A 414 17.19 -8.31 28.98
N GLY A 415 17.99 -8.52 27.92
CA GLY A 415 18.85 -7.50 27.31
C GLY A 415 20.01 -7.02 28.19
N LYS A 416 20.25 -7.67 29.34
CA LYS A 416 21.35 -7.34 30.26
C LYS A 416 22.66 -7.96 29.80
N VAL A 417 23.78 -7.33 30.14
CA VAL A 417 25.12 -7.92 29.95
C VAL A 417 25.23 -9.19 30.82
N SER A 418 25.44 -10.34 30.18
CA SER A 418 25.65 -11.65 30.81
C SER A 418 27.12 -12.05 30.87
N SER A 419 27.97 -11.45 30.02
CA SER A 419 29.42 -11.55 30.13
C SER A 419 30.09 -10.33 29.50
N HIS A 420 31.21 -9.91 30.08
CA HIS A 420 32.09 -8.85 29.57
C HIS A 420 33.52 -9.38 29.50
N THR A 421 34.22 -9.18 28.39
CA THR A 421 35.65 -9.44 28.25
C THR A 421 36.34 -8.12 27.92
N HIS A 422 37.37 -7.75 28.70
CA HIS A 422 38.23 -6.60 28.41
C HIS A 422 39.61 -7.09 27.98
N PHE A 423 40.19 -6.48 26.95
CA PHE A 423 41.49 -6.83 26.37
C PHE A 423 42.51 -5.73 26.65
N ASN A 424 43.66 -6.11 27.21
CA ASN A 424 44.77 -5.20 27.52
C ASN A 424 45.73 -5.10 26.31
N GLU A 425 46.48 -3.99 26.22
CA GLU A 425 47.46 -3.76 25.12
C GLU A 425 48.56 -4.84 24.99
N ASP A 426 48.83 -5.61 26.05
CA ASP A 426 49.83 -6.69 26.06
C ASP A 426 49.29 -8.04 25.54
N GLY A 427 48.01 -8.11 25.17
CA GLY A 427 47.30 -9.31 24.72
C GLY A 427 46.67 -10.14 25.85
N SER A 428 46.86 -9.77 27.12
CA SER A 428 46.13 -10.36 28.24
C SER A 428 44.68 -9.85 28.29
N ARG A 429 43.80 -10.54 29.00
CA ARG A 429 42.37 -10.21 29.05
C ARG A 429 41.71 -10.59 30.38
N THR A 430 40.70 -9.83 30.77
CA THR A 430 39.81 -10.10 31.90
C THR A 430 38.47 -10.59 31.36
N LEU A 431 37.93 -11.69 31.89
CA LEU A 431 36.61 -12.22 31.55
C LEU A 431 35.71 -12.23 32.78
N ASP A 432 34.63 -11.47 32.74
CA ASP A 432 33.53 -11.52 33.70
C ASP A 432 32.34 -12.29 33.14
N SER A 433 31.74 -13.14 33.97
CA SER A 433 30.45 -13.79 33.74
C SER A 433 29.48 -13.34 34.82
N ILE A 434 28.29 -12.89 34.44
CA ILE A 434 27.33 -12.17 35.29
C ILE A 434 25.98 -12.90 35.27
N ASP A 435 25.42 -13.23 36.43
CA ASP A 435 24.10 -13.85 36.53
C ASP A 435 22.95 -12.84 36.51
N ALA A 436 21.71 -13.32 36.37
CA ALA A 436 20.52 -12.48 36.29
C ALA A 436 20.25 -11.63 37.56
N GLY A 437 20.88 -11.98 38.69
CA GLY A 437 20.88 -11.23 39.95
C GLY A 437 22.01 -10.20 40.06
N GLY A 438 22.89 -10.09 39.06
CA GLY A 438 24.03 -9.17 39.03
C GLY A 438 25.26 -9.65 39.80
N LYS A 439 25.27 -10.90 40.28
CA LYS A 439 26.45 -11.51 40.89
C LYS A 439 27.37 -12.01 39.78
N ALA A 440 28.67 -11.78 39.94
CA ALA A 440 29.65 -12.07 38.89
C ALA A 440 30.79 -13.00 39.35
N THR A 441 31.46 -13.60 38.36
CA THR A 441 32.74 -14.30 38.52
C THR A 441 33.74 -13.79 37.50
N ARG A 442 34.97 -13.54 37.95
CA ARG A 442 36.07 -13.01 37.13
C ARG A 442 37.14 -14.07 36.91
N MET A 443 37.62 -14.18 35.68
CA MET A 443 38.85 -14.85 35.29
C MET A 443 39.79 -13.84 34.64
N THR A 444 41.09 -14.10 34.72
CA THR A 444 42.10 -13.42 33.90
C THR A 444 42.77 -14.46 33.02
N ALA A 445 43.14 -14.07 31.80
CA ALA A 445 44.01 -14.85 30.94
C ALA A 445 45.22 -14.02 30.55
N THR A 446 46.42 -14.59 30.66
CA THR A 446 47.67 -14.00 30.16
C THR A 446 47.68 -14.00 28.62
N ASN A 447 48.67 -13.32 28.03
CA ASN A 447 48.77 -13.16 26.58
C ASN A 447 49.17 -14.44 25.82
N ASP A 448 49.77 -15.43 26.51
CA ASP A 448 49.91 -16.81 26.02
C ASP A 448 48.65 -17.68 26.22
N GLY A 449 47.59 -17.11 26.81
CA GLY A 449 46.29 -17.73 27.00
C GLY A 449 46.08 -18.52 28.29
N GLN A 450 47.08 -18.64 29.18
CA GLN A 450 46.91 -19.34 30.45
C GLN A 450 45.85 -18.63 31.33
N ARG A 451 44.89 -19.38 31.85
CA ARG A 451 43.73 -18.85 32.59
C ARG A 451 43.89 -19.01 34.10
N SER A 452 43.54 -17.98 34.86
CA SER A 452 43.37 -18.08 36.31
C SER A 452 42.12 -18.88 36.68
N THR A 453 42.07 -19.42 37.89
CA THR A 453 40.83 -19.97 38.46
C THR A 453 39.79 -18.86 38.65
N ALA A 454 38.53 -19.14 38.30
CA ALA A 454 37.44 -18.16 38.42
C ALA A 454 37.21 -17.78 39.89
N GLN A 455 37.19 -16.48 40.18
CA GLN A 455 36.95 -15.92 41.51
C GLN A 455 35.59 -15.19 41.56
N PRO A 456 34.92 -15.11 42.72
CA PRO A 456 33.79 -14.21 42.90
C PRO A 456 34.21 -12.77 42.63
N ALA A 457 33.47 -12.08 41.76
CA ALA A 457 33.71 -10.67 41.44
C ALA A 457 32.69 -9.79 42.17
N THR A 458 33.06 -8.54 42.47
CA THR A 458 32.16 -7.56 43.07
C THR A 458 32.37 -6.23 42.38
N PHE A 459 31.44 -5.88 41.49
CA PHE A 459 31.42 -4.60 40.79
C PHE A 459 31.06 -3.47 41.76
N SER A 460 31.75 -2.34 41.65
CA SER A 460 31.33 -1.07 42.26
C SER A 460 29.98 -0.59 41.69
N ALA A 461 29.32 0.34 42.39
CA ALA A 461 28.07 0.93 41.90
C ALA A 461 28.23 1.63 40.53
N ALA A 462 29.43 2.14 40.22
CA ALA A 462 29.74 2.75 38.93
C ALA A 462 29.86 1.70 37.81
N GLU A 463 30.55 0.58 38.05
CA GLU A 463 30.62 -0.54 37.11
C GLU A 463 29.24 -1.16 36.86
N GLN A 464 28.43 -1.35 37.91
CA GLN A 464 27.05 -1.87 37.78
C GLN A 464 26.17 -0.94 36.94
N GLN A 465 26.27 0.38 37.17
CA GLN A 465 25.54 1.38 36.36
C GLN A 465 26.06 1.43 34.92
N ALA A 466 27.36 1.34 34.68
CA ALA A 466 27.93 1.30 33.33
C ALA A 466 27.49 0.05 32.55
N LEU A 467 27.51 -1.14 33.18
CA LEU A 467 27.02 -2.38 32.58
C LEU A 467 25.51 -2.32 32.28
N LYS A 468 24.73 -1.73 33.18
CA LYS A 468 23.31 -1.45 32.95
C LYS A 468 23.10 -0.51 31.76
N GLU A 469 23.86 0.58 31.67
CA GLU A 469 23.80 1.52 30.55
C GLU A 469 24.27 0.89 29.22
N HIS A 470 25.22 -0.04 29.23
CA HIS A 470 25.57 -0.84 28.05
C HIS A 470 24.38 -1.69 27.58
N GLY A 471 23.64 -2.33 28.51
CA GLY A 471 22.37 -3.01 28.20
C GLY A 471 21.32 -2.06 27.63
N GLU A 472 21.07 -0.93 28.30
CA GLU A 472 20.10 0.09 27.85
C GLU A 472 20.51 0.83 26.57
N ARG A 473 21.77 0.77 26.13
CA ARG A 473 22.23 1.22 24.82
C ARG A 473 22.01 0.13 23.77
N ALA A 474 22.49 -1.09 24.02
CA ALA A 474 22.34 -2.23 23.12
C ALA A 474 20.87 -2.55 22.82
N SER A 475 19.97 -2.42 23.81
CA SER A 475 18.52 -2.60 23.63
C SER A 475 17.82 -1.50 22.83
N LYS A 476 18.54 -0.45 22.41
CA LYS A 476 18.06 0.62 21.51
C LYS A 476 18.71 0.55 20.13
N ILE A 477 19.69 -0.32 19.93
CA ILE A 477 20.29 -0.62 18.63
C ILE A 477 19.38 -1.66 17.97
N VAL A 478 18.58 -1.17 17.03
CA VAL A 478 17.76 -2.00 16.14
C VAL A 478 18.49 -2.22 14.82
N PRO A 479 18.19 -3.30 14.08
CA PRO A 479 18.51 -3.39 12.67
C PRO A 479 18.05 -2.14 11.91
N PRO A 480 18.93 -1.44 11.17
CA PRO A 480 18.48 -0.44 10.22
C PRO A 480 17.61 -1.11 9.16
N GLN A 481 16.42 -0.55 8.96
CA GLN A 481 15.54 -0.95 7.87
C GLN A 481 16.23 -0.66 6.52
N PRO A 482 16.10 -1.53 5.50
CA PRO A 482 16.67 -1.26 4.20
C PRO A 482 15.96 -0.10 3.49
N VAL A 483 16.57 1.08 3.62
CA VAL A 483 16.29 2.22 2.77
C VAL A 483 16.79 1.87 1.36
N GLY A 484 15.91 1.88 0.37
CA GLY A 484 16.33 2.04 -1.02
C GLY A 484 16.88 3.45 -1.23
N ALA A 485 17.46 3.74 -2.40
CA ALA A 485 17.93 5.09 -2.68
C ALA A 485 16.79 6.15 -2.65
N ASP A 486 17.16 7.44 -2.66
CA ASP A 486 16.21 8.53 -2.93
C ASP A 486 15.84 8.46 -4.45
N THR A 487 14.86 7.61 -4.82
CA THR A 487 14.74 6.96 -6.16
C THR A 487 13.97 7.72 -7.25
N ALA A 488 12.76 8.19 -6.96
CA ALA A 488 11.76 8.53 -7.99
C ALA A 488 11.57 10.03 -8.24
N LEU A 489 11.80 10.85 -7.22
CA LEU A 489 11.88 12.31 -7.25
C LEU A 489 12.83 12.70 -6.11
N GLY A 490 13.49 13.86 -6.17
CA GLY A 490 14.50 14.26 -5.17
C GLY A 490 14.01 14.41 -3.72
N ASN A 491 12.71 14.21 -3.48
CA ASN A 491 12.03 14.24 -2.20
C ASN A 491 11.37 12.90 -1.80
N GLN A 492 11.47 11.85 -2.63
CA GLN A 492 10.87 10.54 -2.35
C GLN A 492 11.90 9.55 -1.80
N ARG A 493 11.49 8.74 -0.83
CA ARG A 493 12.17 7.54 -0.36
C ARG A 493 11.32 6.31 -0.52
N THR A 494 11.97 5.20 -0.81
CA THR A 494 11.32 3.90 -0.98
C THR A 494 12.05 2.88 -0.12
N TYR A 495 11.31 2.09 0.64
CA TYR A 495 11.86 1.10 1.57
C TYR A 495 11.50 -0.30 1.07
N PHE A 496 12.43 -1.23 1.22
CA PHE A 496 12.30 -2.59 0.71
C PHE A 496 12.54 -3.62 1.82
N ASP A 497 11.77 -4.69 1.80
CA ASP A 497 11.98 -5.88 2.61
C ASP A 497 13.36 -6.51 2.26
N PRO A 498 14.26 -6.73 3.23
CA PRO A 498 15.59 -7.28 2.96
C PRO A 498 15.55 -8.72 2.41
N ALA A 499 14.60 -9.55 2.83
CA ALA A 499 14.48 -10.95 2.41
C ALA A 499 13.91 -11.05 0.99
N SER A 500 12.78 -10.37 0.75
CA SER A 500 11.97 -10.57 -0.44
C SER A 500 12.17 -9.50 -1.52
N ASN A 501 12.83 -8.39 -1.19
CA ASN A 501 12.88 -7.17 -2.01
C ASN A 501 11.48 -6.60 -2.34
N ARG A 502 10.45 -6.95 -1.56
CA ARG A 502 9.10 -6.41 -1.64
C ARG A 502 9.09 -4.95 -1.20
N LEU A 503 8.31 -4.11 -1.86
CA LEU A 503 8.03 -2.75 -1.42
C LEU A 503 7.33 -2.77 -0.05
N THR A 504 7.90 -2.11 0.96
CA THR A 504 7.31 -2.01 2.31
C THR A 504 6.65 -0.66 2.53
N ASN A 505 7.37 0.42 2.21
CA ASN A 505 6.95 1.80 2.43
C ASN A 505 7.43 2.75 1.34
N GLN A 506 6.76 3.88 1.17
CA GLN A 506 7.17 5.00 0.33
C GLN A 506 6.85 6.31 1.07
N ASP A 507 7.87 7.13 1.34
CA ASP A 507 7.69 8.47 1.89
C ASP A 507 7.89 9.49 0.76
N ILE A 508 6.95 10.42 0.61
CA ILE A 508 7.01 11.50 -0.40
C ILE A 508 6.92 12.83 0.34
N LYS A 509 7.93 13.69 0.17
CA LYS A 509 7.99 15.01 0.81
C LYS A 509 7.65 16.13 -0.15
N GLU A 510 6.69 16.97 0.24
CA GLU A 510 6.23 18.08 -0.59
C GLU A 510 7.15 19.31 -0.50
N PRO A 511 7.11 20.22 -1.50
CA PRO A 511 7.89 21.46 -1.49
C PRO A 511 7.59 22.40 -0.31
N ASP A 512 6.43 22.28 0.34
CA ASP A 512 6.07 23.05 1.55
C ASP A 512 6.64 22.43 2.85
N GLY A 513 7.23 21.24 2.75
CA GLY A 513 7.80 20.47 3.86
C GLY A 513 6.88 19.41 4.46
N SER A 514 5.61 19.33 4.05
CA SER A 514 4.68 18.26 4.43
C SER A 514 5.12 16.92 3.85
N THR A 515 4.55 15.80 4.30
CA THR A 515 5.00 14.46 3.89
C THR A 515 3.83 13.48 3.86
N THR A 516 3.74 12.67 2.82
CA THR A 516 2.82 11.53 2.75
C THR A 516 3.61 10.23 2.81
N SER A 517 3.22 9.32 3.69
CA SER A 517 3.80 7.99 3.85
C SER A 517 2.79 6.92 3.46
N TYR A 518 3.19 6.04 2.55
CA TYR A 518 2.44 4.87 2.12
C TYR A 518 3.06 3.61 2.74
N ALA A 519 2.22 2.67 3.14
CA ALA A 519 2.62 1.33 3.57
C ALA A 519 1.91 0.27 2.73
N TYR A 520 2.68 -0.72 2.28
CA TYR A 520 2.26 -1.68 1.27
C TYR A 520 2.10 -3.09 1.84
N ASN A 521 1.03 -3.78 1.41
CA ASN A 521 0.70 -5.13 1.83
C ASN A 521 1.58 -6.18 1.13
N SER A 522 1.38 -7.45 1.44
CA SER A 522 2.16 -8.58 0.91
C SER A 522 2.13 -8.73 -0.62
N MET A 523 1.18 -8.08 -1.31
CA MET A 523 1.04 -8.07 -2.77
C MET A 523 1.58 -6.77 -3.40
N ASN A 524 2.31 -5.95 -2.63
CA ASN A 524 2.77 -4.60 -2.99
C ASN A 524 1.66 -3.57 -3.27
N LEU A 525 0.40 -3.85 -2.92
CA LEU A 525 -0.68 -2.85 -3.02
C LEU A 525 -0.68 -1.97 -1.77
N VAL A 526 -1.06 -0.70 -1.89
CA VAL A 526 -1.20 0.22 -0.75
C VAL A 526 -2.22 -0.36 0.23
N GLY A 527 -1.81 -0.59 1.49
CA GLY A 527 -2.69 -0.98 2.60
C GLY A 527 -2.99 0.17 3.55
N TYR A 528 -2.14 1.20 3.56
CA TYR A 528 -2.29 2.36 4.44
C TYR A 528 -1.60 3.60 3.84
N GLU A 529 -2.21 4.77 4.02
CA GLU A 529 -1.67 6.09 3.68
C GLU A 529 -1.76 6.98 4.94
N GLN A 530 -0.72 7.78 5.22
CA GLN A 530 -0.73 8.85 6.21
C GLN A 530 -0.17 10.15 5.62
N HIS A 531 -0.88 11.26 5.79
CA HIS A 531 -0.37 12.60 5.46
C HIS A 531 -0.02 13.34 6.74
N PHE A 532 1.17 13.96 6.76
CA PHE A 532 1.72 14.76 7.84
C PHE A 532 1.84 16.23 7.40
N ASP A 533 1.61 17.19 8.29
CA ASP A 533 1.91 18.61 8.05
C ASP A 533 3.43 18.88 8.04
N PRO A 534 3.90 20.09 7.65
CA PRO A 534 5.32 20.44 7.69
C PRO A 534 5.97 20.42 9.09
N ASN A 535 5.19 20.21 10.16
CA ASN A 535 5.66 20.05 11.54
C ASN A 535 5.70 18.57 11.99
N GLY A 536 5.39 17.62 11.10
CA GLY A 536 5.34 16.18 11.40
C GLY A 536 4.08 15.71 12.13
N ARG A 537 2.97 16.48 12.08
CA ARG A 537 1.68 16.10 12.68
C ARG A 537 0.80 15.42 11.65
N ILE A 538 0.23 14.26 11.96
CA ILE A 538 -0.76 13.60 11.08
C ILE A 538 -1.97 14.53 10.88
N VAL A 539 -2.36 14.77 9.63
CA VAL A 539 -3.57 15.51 9.23
C VAL A 539 -4.63 14.60 8.63
N SER A 540 -4.23 13.49 8.01
CA SER A 540 -5.15 12.43 7.56
C SER A 540 -4.48 11.07 7.49
N SER A 541 -5.28 10.01 7.51
CA SER A 541 -4.83 8.66 7.16
C SER A 541 -5.95 7.85 6.51
N LYS A 542 -5.63 6.99 5.54
CA LYS A 542 -6.58 6.08 4.88
C LYS A 542 -6.12 4.64 5.08
N HIS A 543 -6.99 3.74 5.51
CA HIS A 543 -6.79 2.30 5.40
C HIS A 543 -7.42 1.78 4.11
N TYR A 544 -6.77 0.79 3.51
CA TYR A 544 -7.20 0.11 2.29
C TYR A 544 -7.26 -1.39 2.59
N PRO A 545 -8.42 -2.05 2.43
CA PRO A 545 -8.50 -3.49 2.46
C PRO A 545 -7.68 -4.10 1.31
N PRO A 546 -7.27 -5.37 1.41
CA PRO A 546 -6.83 -6.11 0.24
C PRO A 546 -7.91 -6.02 -0.84
N HIS A 547 -7.52 -5.50 -2.02
CA HIS A 547 -8.34 -5.39 -3.22
C HIS A 547 -9.48 -4.35 -3.23
N ASP A 548 -9.65 -3.47 -2.22
CA ASP A 548 -10.78 -2.52 -2.18
C ASP A 548 -10.36 -1.04 -1.90
N SER A 549 -11.27 -0.13 -2.28
CA SER A 549 -11.26 1.29 -1.94
C SER A 549 -11.16 1.53 -0.43
N PRO A 550 -10.69 2.70 0.04
CA PRO A 550 -10.35 2.89 1.43
C PRO A 550 -11.57 2.80 2.37
N ASP A 551 -11.57 1.80 3.26
CA ASP A 551 -12.68 1.44 4.15
C ASP A 551 -12.71 2.28 5.43
N VAL A 552 -11.59 2.90 5.79
CA VAL A 552 -11.47 3.85 6.90
C VAL A 552 -10.66 5.07 6.45
N ILE A 553 -11.28 6.24 6.47
CA ILE A 553 -10.62 7.53 6.23
C ILE A 553 -10.68 8.34 7.52
N THR A 554 -9.53 8.66 8.10
CA THR A 554 -9.45 9.55 9.28
C THR A 554 -8.89 10.91 8.88
N GLN A 555 -9.51 11.98 9.36
CA GLN A 555 -9.01 13.36 9.29
C GLN A 555 -8.75 13.83 10.72
N TYR A 556 -7.63 14.54 10.92
CA TYR A 556 -7.17 15.02 12.22
C TYR A 556 -7.13 16.55 12.22
N ALA A 557 -7.67 17.16 13.27
CA ALA A 557 -7.64 18.61 13.46
C ALA A 557 -6.41 19.04 14.28
N PRO A 558 -5.95 20.32 14.18
CA PRO A 558 -4.76 20.79 14.88
C PRO A 558 -4.83 20.78 16.42
N ASP A 559 -6.01 20.54 17.00
CA ASP A 559 -6.25 20.39 18.45
C ASP A 559 -6.17 18.93 18.93
N GLY A 560 -5.99 17.97 18.03
CA GLY A 560 -5.96 16.53 18.31
C GLY A 560 -7.31 15.82 18.19
N SER A 561 -8.41 16.55 17.97
CA SER A 561 -9.70 15.93 17.60
C SER A 561 -9.62 15.29 16.21
N ARG A 562 -10.51 14.32 15.94
CA ARG A 562 -10.51 13.58 14.67
C ARG A 562 -11.91 13.20 14.19
N GLN A 563 -12.05 13.05 12.88
CA GLN A 563 -13.24 12.53 12.20
C GLN A 563 -12.84 11.24 11.46
N VAL A 564 -13.56 10.14 11.71
CA VAL A 564 -13.34 8.83 11.09
C VAL A 564 -14.55 8.51 10.21
N MET A 565 -14.34 8.37 8.91
CA MET A 565 -15.36 7.99 7.93
C MET A 565 -15.15 6.52 7.54
N ARG A 566 -16.25 5.78 7.35
CA ARG A 566 -16.24 4.38 6.91
C ARG A 566 -17.25 4.19 5.77
N PRO A 567 -16.83 4.24 4.49
CA PRO A 567 -17.76 4.16 3.37
C PRO A 567 -18.29 2.74 3.12
N ASN A 568 -17.44 1.71 3.19
CA ASN A 568 -17.75 0.39 2.61
C ASN A 568 -18.45 -0.60 3.57
N ASN A 569 -18.73 -0.20 4.82
CA ASN A 569 -19.28 -1.08 5.87
C ASN A 569 -20.82 -1.34 5.75
N GLY A 570 -21.35 -1.45 4.53
CA GLY A 570 -22.77 -1.74 4.25
C GLY A 570 -23.74 -0.57 4.50
N GLN A 571 -23.53 0.21 5.57
CA GLN A 571 -24.14 1.51 5.80
C GLN A 571 -23.03 2.52 6.15
N PRO A 572 -22.76 3.53 5.30
CA PRO A 572 -21.73 4.53 5.53
C PRO A 572 -21.85 5.24 6.89
N THR A 573 -20.74 5.39 7.60
CA THR A 573 -20.71 6.07 8.92
C THR A 573 -19.63 7.15 9.01
N ILE A 574 -19.85 8.14 9.88
CA ILE A 574 -18.91 9.20 10.24
C ILE A 574 -18.89 9.32 11.77
N GLU A 575 -17.71 9.22 12.38
CA GLU A 575 -17.50 9.16 13.83
C GLU A 575 -16.53 10.30 14.24
N HIS A 576 -17.00 11.25 15.06
CA HIS A 576 -16.19 12.37 15.55
C HIS A 576 -15.71 12.10 16.97
N TYR A 577 -14.45 12.41 17.24
CA TYR A 577 -13.79 12.22 18.53
C TYR A 577 -13.07 13.50 18.98
N ASN A 578 -13.07 13.77 20.29
CA ASN A 578 -12.29 14.87 20.88
C ASN A 578 -10.79 14.54 20.97
N ALA A 579 -9.99 15.50 21.46
CA ALA A 579 -8.54 15.36 21.65
C ALA A 579 -8.15 14.23 22.64
N ASP A 580 -8.98 13.95 23.65
CA ASP A 580 -8.82 12.81 24.57
C ASP A 580 -9.19 11.46 23.90
N GLY A 581 -9.58 11.48 22.63
CA GLY A 581 -9.95 10.31 21.83
C GLY A 581 -11.33 9.73 22.12
N GLN A 582 -12.16 10.42 22.89
CA GLN A 582 -13.54 10.05 23.25
C GLN A 582 -14.51 10.39 22.12
N LEU A 583 -15.47 9.50 21.83
CA LEU A 583 -16.49 9.73 20.80
C LEU A 583 -17.46 10.85 21.24
N THR A 584 -17.68 11.83 20.38
CA THR A 584 -18.60 12.96 20.61
C THR A 584 -19.84 12.91 19.71
N GLN A 585 -19.72 12.35 18.50
CA GLN A 585 -20.84 12.23 17.55
C GLN A 585 -20.63 11.03 16.62
N LYS A 586 -21.73 10.36 16.22
CA LYS A 586 -21.75 9.34 15.17
C LYS A 586 -22.92 9.59 14.22
N GLN A 587 -22.63 9.86 12.96
CA GLN A 587 -23.60 9.85 11.88
C GLN A 587 -23.60 8.48 11.17
N SER A 588 -24.78 7.98 10.83
CA SER A 588 -25.00 6.78 10.00
C SER A 588 -25.95 7.12 8.86
N LEU A 589 -25.61 6.74 7.63
CA LEU A 589 -26.58 6.66 6.54
C LEU A 589 -27.56 5.52 6.83
N LEU A 590 -28.78 5.62 6.30
CA LEU A 590 -29.84 4.62 6.39
C LEU A 590 -30.68 4.64 5.10
N ASP A 591 -31.32 3.53 4.75
CA ASP A 591 -32.22 3.44 3.59
C ASP A 591 -33.35 4.49 3.60
N ALA A 592 -33.77 4.93 4.79
CA ALA A 592 -34.79 5.95 4.99
C ALA A 592 -34.25 7.41 5.00
N GLY A 593 -32.93 7.62 5.15
CA GLY A 593 -32.33 8.93 5.38
C GLY A 593 -30.99 8.86 6.13
N PHE A 594 -30.85 9.56 7.25
CA PHE A 594 -29.65 9.49 8.09
C PHE A 594 -29.95 9.74 9.58
N ARG A 595 -29.15 9.12 10.44
CA ARG A 595 -29.20 9.21 11.90
C ARG A 595 -27.92 9.84 12.42
N THR A 596 -28.01 10.72 13.42
CA THR A 596 -26.88 11.37 14.08
C THR A 596 -27.01 11.24 15.59
N ASP A 597 -26.20 10.38 16.21
CA ASP A 597 -26.11 10.23 17.65
C ASP A 597 -25.03 11.18 18.21
N ASN A 598 -25.33 11.88 19.29
CA ASN A 598 -24.44 12.80 19.99
C ASN A 598 -24.16 12.26 21.38
N TYR A 599 -22.90 12.31 21.82
CA TYR A 599 -22.42 11.61 23.01
C TYR A 599 -21.93 12.55 24.10
N ASP A 600 -22.21 12.17 25.35
CA ASP A 600 -21.48 12.64 26.52
C ASP A 600 -20.10 11.94 26.52
N ALA A 601 -19.07 12.70 26.14
CA ALA A 601 -17.71 12.19 25.92
C ALA A 601 -17.09 11.58 27.19
N GLN A 602 -17.46 12.06 28.39
CA GLN A 602 -16.93 11.54 29.65
C GLN A 602 -17.64 10.24 30.08
N ALA A 603 -18.93 10.12 29.80
CA ALA A 603 -19.73 8.95 30.18
C ALA A 603 -19.91 7.91 29.06
N GLY A 604 -19.46 8.18 27.83
CA GLY A 604 -19.51 7.26 26.68
C GLY A 604 -20.93 6.93 26.18
N ARG A 605 -21.93 7.75 26.53
CA ARG A 605 -23.36 7.49 26.33
C ARG A 605 -23.99 8.49 25.37
N VAL A 606 -24.99 8.07 24.60
CA VAL A 606 -25.79 8.97 23.76
C VAL A 606 -26.63 9.89 24.64
N VAL A 607 -26.59 11.19 24.36
CA VAL A 607 -27.44 12.22 24.99
C VAL A 607 -28.52 12.76 24.05
N ASN A 608 -28.29 12.71 22.74
CA ASN A 608 -29.29 13.10 21.74
C ASN A 608 -29.10 12.32 20.43
N THR A 609 -30.20 11.84 19.83
CA THR A 609 -30.22 11.30 18.46
C THR A 609 -31.13 12.16 17.58
N ASN A 610 -30.60 12.70 16.49
CA ASN A 610 -31.40 13.22 15.38
C ASN A 610 -31.60 12.11 14.32
N MET A 611 -32.81 11.93 13.82
CA MET A 611 -33.11 11.10 12.65
C MET A 611 -33.79 11.96 11.60
N ARG A 612 -33.19 12.09 10.41
CA ARG A 612 -33.76 12.82 9.27
C ARG A 612 -34.08 11.89 8.12
N ASN A 613 -35.29 12.01 7.58
CA ASN A 613 -35.79 11.20 6.48
C ASN A 613 -35.45 11.84 5.11
N LYS A 614 -35.51 11.02 4.04
CA LYS A 614 -35.29 11.44 2.64
C LYS A 614 -36.23 12.55 2.14
N ASP A 615 -37.39 12.75 2.77
CA ASP A 615 -38.32 13.86 2.44
C ASP A 615 -37.97 15.19 3.14
N GLY A 616 -36.98 15.19 4.03
CA GLY A 616 -36.53 16.34 4.81
C GLY A 616 -37.13 16.45 6.22
N SER A 617 -38.18 15.66 6.53
CA SER A 617 -38.74 15.56 7.89
C SER A 617 -37.72 14.96 8.86
N TYR A 618 -37.86 15.25 10.17
CA TYR A 618 -36.91 14.75 11.16
C TYR A 618 -37.51 14.58 12.55
N SER A 619 -36.86 13.72 13.35
CA SER A 619 -37.18 13.45 14.75
C SER A 619 -35.94 13.66 15.61
N ASP A 620 -36.07 14.45 16.68
CA ASP A 620 -35.03 14.63 17.71
C ASP A 620 -35.39 13.84 18.96
N TYR A 621 -34.48 12.99 19.43
CA TYR A 621 -34.61 12.20 20.66
C TYR A 621 -33.59 12.71 21.68
N ALA A 622 -34.02 13.09 22.88
CA ALA A 622 -33.13 13.41 24.00
C ALA A 622 -33.12 12.24 24.99
N TYR A 623 -31.95 11.87 25.51
CA TYR A 623 -31.74 10.74 26.40
C TYR A 623 -31.44 11.19 27.84
N ASN A 624 -31.85 10.38 28.80
CA ASN A 624 -31.57 10.59 30.23
C ASN A 624 -30.33 9.80 30.68
N ASP A 625 -29.91 10.02 31.94
CA ASP A 625 -28.67 9.45 32.48
C ASP A 625 -28.56 7.91 32.41
N LEU A 626 -29.69 7.21 32.27
CA LEU A 626 -29.79 5.75 32.19
C LEU A 626 -29.80 5.22 30.74
N GLY A 627 -29.54 6.07 29.74
CA GLY A 627 -29.56 5.70 28.32
C GLY A 627 -30.96 5.53 27.73
N ASN A 628 -32.00 5.98 28.44
CA ASN A 628 -33.39 5.88 27.98
C ASN A 628 -33.88 7.21 27.39
N VAL A 629 -34.76 7.15 26.39
CA VAL A 629 -35.38 8.35 25.80
C VAL A 629 -36.14 9.12 26.89
N GLY A 630 -35.72 10.36 27.15
CA GLY A 630 -36.38 11.31 28.05
C GLY A 630 -37.32 12.26 27.30
N ALA A 631 -37.04 12.55 26.02
CA ALA A 631 -37.98 13.25 25.15
C ALA A 631 -37.80 12.86 23.67
N LYS A 632 -38.85 13.07 22.88
CA LYS A 632 -38.87 12.98 21.42
C LYS A 632 -39.61 14.21 20.85
N PHE A 633 -39.13 14.77 19.76
CA PHE A 633 -39.78 15.82 18.97
C PHE A 633 -39.84 15.37 17.51
N ASP A 634 -40.94 15.67 16.81
CA ASP A 634 -41.15 15.33 15.40
C ASP A 634 -41.45 16.60 14.58
N TYR A 635 -40.82 16.73 13.42
CA TYR A 635 -40.90 17.90 12.55
C TYR A 635 -41.17 17.51 11.10
N ASP A 636 -41.96 18.33 10.40
CA ASP A 636 -42.20 18.18 8.96
C ASP A 636 -40.96 18.59 8.13
N SER A 637 -41.04 18.39 6.81
CA SER A 637 -39.97 18.75 5.86
C SER A 637 -39.69 20.26 5.73
N LYS A 638 -40.48 21.11 6.41
CA LYS A 638 -40.29 22.56 6.51
C LYS A 638 -39.78 22.97 7.90
N GLY A 639 -39.53 22.03 8.79
CA GLY A 639 -39.12 22.27 10.17
C GLY A 639 -40.25 22.74 11.10
N LYS A 640 -41.52 22.62 10.71
CA LYS A 640 -42.64 22.85 11.63
C LYS A 640 -42.81 21.63 12.52
N ALA A 641 -42.87 21.83 13.84
CA ALA A 641 -43.19 20.75 14.77
C ALA A 641 -44.56 20.13 14.45
N VAL A 642 -44.63 18.80 14.51
CA VAL A 642 -45.80 17.94 14.29
C VAL A 642 -46.19 17.24 15.59
N SER A 643 -45.21 16.73 16.34
CA SER A 643 -45.42 16.12 17.65
C SER A 643 -44.27 16.40 18.62
N SER A 644 -44.50 16.26 19.92
CA SER A 644 -43.44 16.10 20.92
C SER A 644 -43.92 15.31 22.12
N VAL A 645 -43.10 14.42 22.68
CA VAL A 645 -43.37 13.65 23.90
C VAL A 645 -42.18 13.82 24.85
N ALA A 646 -42.42 14.23 26.09
CA ALA A 646 -41.37 14.39 27.10
C ALA A 646 -41.77 13.74 28.43
N PHE A 647 -40.81 13.11 29.12
CA PHE A 647 -40.96 12.51 30.44
C PHE A 647 -40.22 13.34 31.49
N ASP A 648 -40.97 13.93 32.43
CA ASP A 648 -40.41 14.68 33.55
C ASP A 648 -40.34 13.82 34.81
N ARG A 649 -39.12 13.59 35.29
CA ARG A 649 -38.81 12.86 36.53
C ARG A 649 -38.87 13.74 37.78
N ASN A 650 -38.73 15.06 37.63
CA ASN A 650 -38.70 16.06 38.71
C ASN A 650 -40.11 16.50 39.15
N GLU A 651 -41.15 16.25 38.36
CA GLU A 651 -42.57 16.43 38.77
C GLU A 651 -43.06 15.40 39.84
N ASN A 652 -42.16 14.86 40.68
CA ASN A 652 -42.43 13.99 41.84
C ASN A 652 -43.31 12.73 41.60
N SER A 653 -43.67 12.43 40.36
CA SER A 653 -44.69 11.42 40.01
C SER A 653 -44.41 10.68 38.71
N GLY A 654 -43.39 11.09 37.94
CA GLY A 654 -43.12 10.61 36.59
C GLY A 654 -44.25 11.03 35.64
N THR A 655 -44.12 12.19 35.00
CA THR A 655 -45.16 12.67 34.08
C THR A 655 -44.72 12.56 32.63
N ILE A 656 -45.52 11.90 31.79
CA ILE A 656 -45.43 12.07 30.33
C ILE A 656 -46.27 13.27 29.92
N THR A 657 -45.69 14.18 29.14
CA THR A 657 -46.43 15.21 28.39
C THR A 657 -46.23 14.96 26.89
N ALA A 658 -47.30 14.58 26.20
CA ALA A 658 -47.37 14.51 24.75
C ALA A 658 -48.08 15.75 24.19
N VAL A 659 -47.65 16.25 23.03
CA VAL A 659 -48.22 17.38 22.32
C VAL A 659 -48.30 17.02 20.83
N ASN A 660 -49.49 17.17 20.24
CA ASN A 660 -49.65 17.17 18.78
C ASN A 660 -49.85 18.61 18.31
N TYR A 661 -49.23 19.01 17.21
CA TYR A 661 -49.29 20.36 16.66
C TYR A 661 -50.15 20.38 15.39
N ASN A 662 -51.19 21.21 15.41
CA ASN A 662 -52.22 21.22 14.37
C ASN A 662 -51.84 22.16 13.21
N ALA A 663 -52.46 21.95 12.05
CA ALA A 663 -52.15 22.68 10.82
C ALA A 663 -52.33 24.21 10.99
N ASP A 664 -53.38 24.60 11.71
CA ASP A 664 -53.77 25.98 12.08
C ASP A 664 -52.85 26.67 13.12
N GLY A 665 -51.89 25.94 13.70
CA GLY A 665 -51.03 26.44 14.77
C GLY A 665 -51.57 26.18 16.18
N GLY A 666 -52.74 25.55 16.31
CA GLY A 666 -53.22 24.99 17.58
C GLY A 666 -52.38 23.79 18.02
N ARG A 667 -52.66 23.28 19.22
CA ARG A 667 -52.01 22.08 19.77
C ARG A 667 -52.89 21.33 20.76
N ASP A 668 -52.78 20.00 20.74
CA ASP A 668 -53.46 19.10 21.67
C ASP A 668 -52.43 18.49 22.64
N VAL A 669 -52.54 18.87 23.91
CA VAL A 669 -51.59 18.50 24.98
C VAL A 669 -52.19 17.41 25.86
N THR A 670 -51.59 16.23 25.86
CA THR A 670 -51.96 15.11 26.74
C THR A 670 -50.91 14.94 27.83
N LYS A 671 -51.31 15.12 29.10
CA LYS A 671 -50.46 14.94 30.28
C LYS A 671 -50.92 13.74 31.09
N THR A 672 -50.04 12.76 31.30
CA THR A 672 -50.31 11.48 31.98
C THR A 672 -49.32 11.26 33.12
N ASN A 673 -49.81 11.11 34.34
CA ASN A 673 -49.02 10.79 35.53
C ASN A 673 -49.78 9.83 36.47
N SER A 674 -49.25 9.55 37.66
CA SER A 674 -49.84 8.62 38.64
C SER A 674 -51.30 8.90 39.03
N ALA A 675 -51.78 10.15 38.90
CA ALA A 675 -53.15 10.53 39.25
C ALA A 675 -54.16 10.34 38.08
N GLY A 676 -53.71 10.32 36.83
CA GLY A 676 -54.58 10.16 35.66
C GLY A 676 -54.02 10.76 34.38
N THR A 677 -54.90 10.92 33.38
CA THR A 677 -54.60 11.51 32.08
C THR A 677 -55.49 12.72 31.83
N THR A 678 -54.88 13.88 31.53
CA THR A 678 -55.57 15.12 31.16
C THR A 678 -55.21 15.50 29.72
N VAL A 679 -56.22 15.63 28.86
CA VAL A 679 -56.09 16.17 27.49
C VAL A 679 -56.55 17.63 27.48
N ARG A 680 -55.82 18.50 26.78
CA ARG A 680 -56.15 19.92 26.60
C ARG A 680 -55.98 20.34 25.14
N SER A 681 -57.03 20.89 24.53
CA SER A 681 -56.97 21.48 23.20
C SER A 681 -56.72 22.98 23.31
N ILE A 682 -55.76 23.51 22.55
CA ILE A 682 -55.35 24.91 22.57
C ILE A 682 -55.38 25.45 21.14
N GLY A 683 -56.16 26.51 20.88
CA GLY A 683 -56.24 27.16 19.56
C GLY A 683 -54.94 27.88 19.17
N GLY A 684 -54.81 28.25 17.90
CA GLY A 684 -53.63 28.98 17.38
C GLY A 684 -53.42 30.35 18.04
N GLU A 685 -54.49 30.95 18.58
CA GLU A 685 -54.47 32.16 19.40
C GLU A 685 -54.09 31.91 20.88
N GLY A 686 -53.65 30.70 21.22
CA GLY A 686 -53.13 30.31 22.54
C GLY A 686 -54.18 30.02 23.61
N ARG A 687 -55.48 30.06 23.27
CA ARG A 687 -56.58 29.84 24.23
C ARG A 687 -56.90 28.35 24.37
N ASN A 688 -57.08 27.92 25.61
CA ASN A 688 -57.57 26.57 25.95
C ASN A 688 -59.06 26.48 25.60
N SER A 689 -59.42 25.62 24.66
CA SER A 689 -60.80 25.44 24.15
C SER A 689 -61.52 24.23 24.76
N ASN A 690 -60.77 23.23 25.24
CA ASN A 690 -61.31 22.03 25.87
C ASN A 690 -60.29 21.45 26.85
N THR A 691 -60.74 20.95 28.01
CA THR A 691 -59.89 20.23 28.97
C THR A 691 -60.67 19.07 29.57
N GLN A 692 -60.15 17.86 29.37
CA GLN A 692 -60.79 16.61 29.80
C GLN A 692 -59.81 15.81 30.65
N SER A 693 -60.18 15.48 31.88
CA SER A 693 -59.40 14.62 32.77
C SER A 693 -60.12 13.29 32.97
N ARG A 694 -59.39 12.18 32.85
CA ARG A 694 -59.88 10.82 33.07
C ARG A 694 -58.93 10.03 33.98
N PRO A 695 -59.41 9.06 34.77
CA PRO A 695 -58.55 8.15 35.51
C PRO A 695 -57.55 7.42 34.60
N MET A 696 -56.40 7.04 35.16
CA MET A 696 -55.38 6.27 34.46
C MET A 696 -55.93 4.92 34.02
N THR A 697 -55.94 4.65 32.70
CA THR A 697 -56.28 3.32 32.16
C THR A 697 -55.11 2.35 32.24
N SER A 698 -55.37 1.06 32.03
CA SER A 698 -54.29 0.06 31.88
C SER A 698 -53.34 0.37 30.71
N ALA A 699 -53.85 1.00 29.64
CA ALA A 699 -53.05 1.43 28.49
C ALA A 699 -52.18 2.66 28.80
N ASP A 700 -52.74 3.66 29.52
CA ASP A 700 -51.98 4.79 30.04
C ASP A 700 -50.84 4.29 30.95
N ARG A 701 -51.13 3.31 31.81
CA ARG A 701 -50.16 2.71 32.75
C ARG A 701 -49.09 1.91 32.02
N ALA A 702 -49.44 1.18 30.96
CA ALA A 702 -48.48 0.49 30.13
C ALA A 702 -47.52 1.48 29.44
N SER A 703 -48.07 2.55 28.84
CA SER A 703 -47.28 3.62 28.22
C SER A 703 -46.39 4.34 29.24
N LEU A 704 -46.92 4.64 30.43
CA LEU A 704 -46.14 5.27 31.51
C LEU A 704 -45.02 4.35 32.00
N ASN A 705 -45.30 3.06 32.18
CA ASN A 705 -44.27 2.08 32.54
C ASN A 705 -43.20 1.93 31.44
N GLN A 706 -43.57 1.97 30.16
CA GLN A 706 -42.63 1.86 29.03
C GLN A 706 -41.55 2.96 29.09
N TRP A 707 -41.96 4.21 29.35
CA TRP A 707 -41.03 5.34 29.52
C TRP A 707 -40.30 5.31 30.88
N MET A 708 -40.97 4.97 31.99
CA MET A 708 -40.35 4.93 33.32
C MET A 708 -39.27 3.86 33.47
N TRP A 709 -39.42 2.71 32.78
CA TRP A 709 -38.52 1.55 32.90
C TRP A 709 -37.60 1.34 31.68
N GLY A 710 -37.66 2.22 30.67
CA GLY A 710 -36.81 2.15 29.48
C GLY A 710 -37.12 1.00 28.51
N ALA A 711 -38.11 0.16 28.83
CA ALA A 711 -38.35 -1.11 28.16
C ALA A 711 -39.01 -0.94 26.77
N GLY A 712 -38.19 -0.73 25.75
CA GLY A 712 -38.59 -0.92 24.35
C GLY A 712 -38.97 0.36 23.58
N MET A 713 -38.19 1.44 23.72
CA MET A 713 -38.11 2.49 22.69
C MET A 713 -36.73 2.54 22.02
N THR A 714 -36.25 1.37 21.60
CA THR A 714 -35.21 1.29 20.56
C THR A 714 -35.78 1.90 19.28
N PRO A 715 -35.12 2.87 18.62
CA PRO A 715 -35.51 3.31 17.28
C PRO A 715 -35.58 2.11 16.35
N GLY A 716 -36.59 2.05 15.48
CA GLY A 716 -36.95 0.83 14.75
C GLY A 716 -35.79 0.27 13.93
N ARG A 717 -35.18 -0.82 14.42
CA ARG A 717 -34.11 -1.53 13.69
C ARG A 717 -34.72 -2.11 12.41
N GLY A 718 -34.16 -1.75 11.26
CA GLY A 718 -34.59 -2.28 9.97
C GLY A 718 -34.49 -3.81 10.00
N ALA A 719 -35.55 -4.49 9.57
CA ALA A 719 -35.64 -5.94 9.69
C ALA A 719 -34.84 -6.64 8.57
N ASN A 720 -33.50 -6.70 8.71
CA ASN A 720 -32.60 -7.72 8.13
C ASN A 720 -31.12 -7.50 8.55
N GLU A 721 -30.82 -7.52 9.85
CA GLU A 721 -29.44 -7.66 10.36
C GLU A 721 -29.38 -8.79 11.39
N GLN A 722 -28.61 -9.85 11.10
CA GLN A 722 -28.45 -11.00 11.97
C GLN A 722 -27.02 -10.98 12.57
N GLU A 723 -26.84 -10.21 13.65
CA GLU A 723 -25.55 -10.08 14.35
C GLU A 723 -25.09 -11.43 14.92
N THR A 724 -24.02 -11.98 14.35
CA THR A 724 -23.32 -13.13 14.92
C THR A 724 -22.43 -12.65 16.07
N GLN A 725 -22.79 -12.97 17.31
CA GLN A 725 -22.04 -12.56 18.50
C GLN A 725 -20.70 -13.31 18.64
N GLY A 726 -19.65 -12.81 17.98
CA GLY A 726 -18.26 -13.20 18.25
C GLY A 726 -17.78 -12.64 19.59
N GLN A 727 -17.67 -13.49 20.62
CA GLN A 727 -17.12 -13.09 21.91
C GLN A 727 -15.61 -12.85 21.83
N THR A 728 -15.19 -11.58 21.76
CA THR A 728 -13.78 -11.20 21.91
C THR A 728 -13.51 -10.79 23.35
N GLN A 729 -12.88 -11.66 24.14
CA GLN A 729 -12.43 -11.31 25.49
C GLN A 729 -11.20 -10.42 25.44
N THR A 730 -11.34 -9.16 25.87
CA THR A 730 -10.20 -8.26 26.12
C THR A 730 -9.87 -8.28 27.61
N GLN A 731 -8.71 -8.83 28.00
CA GLN A 731 -8.22 -8.75 29.39
C GLN A 731 -7.46 -7.43 29.62
N THR A 732 -8.11 -6.47 30.26
CA THR A 732 -7.45 -5.24 30.73
C THR A 732 -6.81 -5.47 32.10
N GLN A 733 -5.48 -5.65 32.14
CA GLN A 733 -4.73 -5.57 33.41
C GLN A 733 -4.52 -4.10 33.78
N ALA A 734 -5.05 -3.68 34.94
CA ALA A 734 -4.87 -2.33 35.44
C ALA A 734 -3.55 -2.20 36.23
N GLN A 735 -2.58 -1.45 35.70
CA GLN A 735 -1.44 -0.95 36.48
C GLN A 735 -1.79 0.40 37.10
N THR A 736 -1.74 0.50 38.43
CA THR A 736 -1.95 1.77 39.14
C THR A 736 -0.67 2.59 39.20
N GLN A 737 -0.61 3.70 38.47
CA GLN A 737 0.37 4.76 38.73
C GLN A 737 -0.26 5.89 39.55
N THR A 738 0.39 6.28 40.64
CA THR A 738 -0.02 7.43 41.45
C THR A 738 0.75 8.67 41.01
N GLN A 739 0.05 9.66 40.43
CA GLN A 739 0.64 10.96 40.14
C GLN A 739 0.26 12.00 41.22
N THR A 740 1.24 12.80 41.64
CA THR A 740 1.07 13.84 42.66
C THR A 740 0.66 15.15 41.99
N GLN A 741 -0.47 15.73 42.40
CA GLN A 741 -0.94 17.02 41.87
C GLN A 741 -0.01 18.17 42.30
N THR A 742 0.39 19.01 41.35
CA THR A 742 1.00 20.32 41.62
C THR A 742 0.04 21.41 41.17
N GLN A 743 -0.43 22.25 42.11
CA GLN A 743 -1.29 23.38 41.78
C GLN A 743 -0.49 24.50 41.13
N THR A 744 -0.94 25.00 39.97
CA THR A 744 -0.46 26.25 39.36
C THR A 744 -1.60 27.24 39.30
N GLN A 745 -1.36 28.48 39.73
CA GLN A 745 -2.39 29.52 39.79
C GLN A 745 -2.56 30.24 38.45
N THR A 746 -3.81 30.47 38.05
CA THR A 746 -4.14 31.24 36.85
C THR A 746 -3.78 32.72 37.02
N GLN A 747 -2.96 33.26 36.11
CA GLN A 747 -2.88 34.70 35.87
C GLN A 747 -3.50 35.04 34.52
N THR A 748 -4.53 35.89 34.52
CA THR A 748 -5.12 36.44 33.30
C THR A 748 -4.22 37.56 32.76
N GLN A 749 -3.73 37.43 31.52
CA GLN A 749 -3.18 38.56 30.77
C GLN A 749 -4.04 38.85 29.54
N THR A 750 -4.59 40.07 29.49
CA THR A 750 -5.31 40.58 28.32
C THR A 750 -4.30 41.09 27.30
N GLN A 751 -4.28 40.52 26.09
CA GLN A 751 -3.52 41.10 24.96
C GLN A 751 -4.44 41.89 24.02
N THR A 752 -4.12 43.17 23.84
CA THR A 752 -4.74 44.04 22.83
C THR A 752 -4.06 43.79 21.48
N GLN A 753 -4.83 43.56 20.43
CA GLN A 753 -4.29 43.48 19.06
C GLN A 753 -3.79 44.85 18.59
N ALA A 754 -2.53 44.90 18.14
CA ALA A 754 -1.98 46.03 17.40
C ALA A 754 -1.39 45.52 16.08
N GLN A 755 -2.10 45.73 14.98
CA GLN A 755 -1.59 45.39 13.65
C GLN A 755 -0.44 46.33 13.26
N THR A 756 0.73 45.77 12.98
CA THR A 756 1.86 46.50 12.39
C THR A 756 2.24 45.84 11.07
N GLN A 757 1.79 46.40 9.95
CA GLN A 757 2.28 45.98 8.64
C GLN A 757 3.71 46.48 8.44
N THR A 758 4.63 45.59 8.11
CA THR A 758 5.98 45.96 7.65
C THR A 758 6.21 45.34 6.27
N GLN A 759 6.13 46.15 5.21
CA GLN A 759 6.65 45.77 3.91
C GLN A 759 8.17 45.91 3.91
N ALA A 760 8.89 44.88 3.47
CA ALA A 760 10.32 44.94 3.22
C ALA A 760 10.58 44.58 1.75
N GLN A 761 10.97 45.56 0.95
CA GLN A 761 11.53 45.31 -0.38
C GLN A 761 13.03 44.99 -0.23
N PRO A 762 13.55 43.94 -0.88
CA PRO A 762 14.97 43.82 -1.15
C PRO A 762 15.30 44.54 -2.47
N GLN A 763 16.03 45.66 -2.40
CA GLN A 763 16.80 46.19 -3.54
C GLN A 763 18.26 45.75 -3.42
N ALA A 764 18.89 45.50 -4.57
CA ALA A 764 20.21 44.87 -4.65
C ALA A 764 21.37 45.87 -4.56
N GLN A 765 22.55 45.40 -4.14
CA GLN A 765 23.82 45.46 -4.91
C GLN A 765 25.04 45.05 -4.07
N ALA A 766 25.84 44.08 -4.55
CA ALA A 766 27.27 43.94 -4.20
C ALA A 766 28.02 43.04 -5.20
N GLN A 767 28.82 43.65 -6.08
CA GLN A 767 30.01 43.07 -6.74
C GLN A 767 31.10 44.16 -6.61
N PRO A 768 32.36 43.82 -6.29
CA PRO A 768 33.33 43.22 -7.24
C PRO A 768 34.23 42.15 -6.55
N GLN A 769 35.28 41.53 -7.12
CA GLN A 769 35.90 41.40 -8.46
C GLN A 769 36.66 40.02 -8.48
N PRO A 770 37.07 39.46 -9.64
CA PRO A 770 37.80 38.19 -9.69
C PRO A 770 39.33 38.36 -9.62
N GLN A 771 40.07 37.32 -9.23
CA GLN A 771 41.54 37.35 -9.22
C GLN A 771 42.21 36.02 -9.64
N ALA A 772 42.94 36.08 -10.75
CA ALA A 772 44.08 35.25 -11.19
C ALA A 772 44.01 33.70 -11.26
N GLN A 773 44.35 33.18 -12.45
CA GLN A 773 44.95 31.85 -12.66
C GLN A 773 46.33 31.73 -11.95
N PRO A 774 46.90 30.51 -11.89
CA PRO A 774 48.00 30.25 -12.83
C PRO A 774 47.77 29.04 -13.75
N GLU A 775 48.56 28.96 -14.82
CA GLU A 775 48.58 27.88 -15.81
C GLU A 775 49.57 26.76 -15.43
N SER A 776 49.70 25.75 -16.30
CA SER A 776 50.52 24.52 -16.22
C SER A 776 49.79 23.30 -15.66
N GLY A 777 49.85 22.12 -16.29
CA GLY A 777 50.54 21.81 -17.55
C GLY A 777 50.30 20.36 -18.00
N SER A 778 50.52 20.10 -19.29
CA SER A 778 50.26 18.79 -19.91
C SER A 778 51.24 17.70 -19.48
N ASN A 779 50.76 16.48 -19.22
CA ASN A 779 51.42 15.30 -19.78
C ASN A 779 50.47 14.10 -19.92
N ALA A 780 50.82 13.18 -20.83
CA ALA A 780 50.18 11.87 -20.97
C ALA A 780 51.13 10.77 -20.50
N GLY A 781 50.61 9.68 -19.92
CA GLY A 781 51.43 8.57 -19.39
C GLY A 781 50.61 7.30 -19.18
N ALA A 782 51.15 6.16 -19.63
CA ALA A 782 50.43 4.89 -19.74
C ALA A 782 50.40 4.05 -18.45
N SER A 783 49.32 3.25 -18.34
CA SER A 783 49.26 1.83 -17.92
C SER A 783 50.44 1.20 -17.15
N VAL A 784 50.16 0.77 -15.91
CA VAL A 784 50.46 -0.54 -15.23
C VAL A 784 49.40 -0.61 -14.11
N ASP A 785 48.43 -1.54 -14.02
CA ASP A 785 48.43 -3.01 -13.81
C ASP A 785 48.80 -3.46 -12.36
N GLN A 786 48.04 -4.44 -11.85
CA GLN A 786 48.18 -5.12 -10.54
C GLN A 786 47.95 -4.24 -9.28
N SER A 787 47.54 -4.76 -8.11
CA SER A 787 47.35 -6.16 -7.69
C SER A 787 46.07 -6.39 -6.87
N THR A 788 45.61 -7.63 -6.82
CA THR A 788 44.50 -8.12 -5.99
C THR A 788 44.69 -7.91 -4.49
N ALA A 789 43.59 -7.65 -3.77
CA ALA A 789 43.47 -7.84 -2.33
C ALA A 789 42.62 -9.10 -2.05
N ALA A 790 42.99 -9.88 -1.03
CA ALA A 790 42.47 -11.23 -0.83
C ALA A 790 41.12 -11.28 -0.09
N SER A 791 40.30 -12.27 -0.42
CA SER A 791 39.14 -12.66 0.38
C SER A 791 39.58 -13.41 1.64
N LEU A 792 38.97 -13.12 2.78
CA LEU A 792 39.12 -13.88 4.03
C LEU A 792 37.82 -14.62 4.35
N ASN A 793 37.63 -15.76 3.70
CA ASN A 793 36.66 -16.78 4.09
C ASN A 793 37.45 -18.04 4.46
N ASP A 794 37.53 -18.39 5.74
CA ASP A 794 37.56 -19.80 6.17
C ASP A 794 37.37 -19.99 7.68
N ALA A 795 37.18 -21.26 8.07
CA ALA A 795 37.22 -21.85 9.42
C ALA A 795 35.97 -21.75 10.32
N ALA A 796 34.97 -22.60 10.05
CA ALA A 796 34.01 -23.07 11.06
C ALA A 796 33.30 -24.41 10.71
N GLU A 797 34.02 -25.52 10.51
CA GLU A 797 33.38 -26.85 10.52
C GLU A 797 34.29 -28.01 10.99
N ASP A 798 33.65 -29.02 11.61
CA ASP A 798 34.10 -30.36 12.07
C ASP A 798 35.40 -30.54 12.91
N THR A 799 35.23 -31.07 14.14
CA THR A 799 35.93 -32.32 14.54
C THR A 799 35.10 -33.15 15.54
N SER A 800 34.53 -34.25 15.05
CA SER A 800 34.52 -35.62 15.62
C SER A 800 33.92 -35.95 17.00
N SER A 801 33.13 -37.03 16.97
CA SER A 801 32.59 -37.90 18.03
C SER A 801 33.57 -38.67 18.93
N GLY A 802 33.03 -39.18 20.07
CA GLY A 802 33.53 -40.32 20.86
C GLY A 802 34.11 -39.94 22.24
N ASP A 803 33.93 -40.67 23.35
CA ASP A 803 33.10 -41.84 23.72
C ASP A 803 32.69 -41.65 25.23
N ASP A 804 32.06 -42.51 26.04
CA ASP A 804 31.71 -43.95 26.07
C ASP A 804 30.54 -44.15 27.10
N ALA A 805 30.01 -45.39 27.22
CA ALA A 805 29.11 -45.94 28.25
C ALA A 805 27.60 -45.56 28.25
#